data_AF-A0A3T2HG89-F1
#
_entry.id   AF-A0A3T2HG89-F1
#
_cell.length_a   1.000
_cell.length_b   1.000
_cell.length_c   1.000
_cell.angle_alpha   90.00
_cell.angle_beta   90.00
_cell.angle_gamma   90.00
#
_symmetry.space_group_name_H-M   'P 1'
#
loop_
_entity.id
_entity.type
_entity.pdbx_description
1 polymer ?
#
loop_
_entity_poly.entity_id
_entity_poly.type
_entity_poly.pdbx_seq_one_letter_code
_entity_poly.pdbx_strand_id
1 'polypeptide(L)'
;MKKLFSITSVVLLVLSLVVVSIGAEPKRAKAAENVPQYRNVMYYGDWSIWGGEGNFYPKDIPADQLTHLNFAFLDFNSNGDLVFTDKDAAVGAPVGQEGVQWGGANAGVLNAIQDLRAQNPNLKIGVSVGGWSKSGDFSTVAADPTKRANFVKNVMKFVKYTNMDFVDLDWEYPASVRDADLVDNKNDEGTPNAKPADKQNFITLLQDLRTALDKQGVDINKKYELSVALPAAKSTLENGIDVANLFKVVDFANVMTYDLNGAWTPNSAHHTALYGNPKDPNYDSGFSVDQTVKYLKEKGAVSNKIVVGAAFYTRGWNKVAAGTDTALPGLFQAAEKTNKDADGSLTYGANNENPIKTGDGGRAGGVWAYRSIDALKAKTPTLKEYWDDTAKAPYLYSKETGEFYTYDNPRSIGYKAQYVKDNNLGGMISWMQSQDKTTTSTKRDELTKAIKTGLFGTSAIPQNAITYANLNVVATVKPYSENGVGYEITITNNEKADETNEVLKSTELSFETVKLPKFYIPVKAGETLTAGDYKAGTVTTSGGNTVVDLASVYDAQQIPQGASYTFRLKSSASSVDVANISKIDLTQRMVKSSVEFGKQTIFGGGTVVPDPSDTEAPTVPKALASSNVTDKSATLTWTASTDNKAVAGYKVYRNGTEVGSVSGTTFTDSGLTAKTAYTYTVKAYDAAGNFSAASSALTVTTLDAATPPATPAWDAAKTYNKGDRVSYKGKTYEAQWWTQGNEPGAEQWGPWLLIN
;
A
#
# COMPACT_ATOMS: atom_id res chain seq x y z
N MET A 1 -56.40 -54.12 -22.58
CA MET A 1 -55.49 -54.60 -23.66
C MET A 1 -54.84 -53.37 -24.28
N LYS A 2 -53.53 -53.10 -24.36
CA LYS A 2 -52.23 -53.69 -23.96
C LYS A 2 -51.36 -52.47 -23.54
N LYS A 3 -50.76 -52.41 -22.35
CA LYS A 3 -49.36 -52.78 -22.00
C LYS A 3 -48.29 -52.13 -22.89
N LEU A 4 -47.16 -51.54 -22.44
CA LEU A 4 -46.49 -51.25 -21.15
C LEU A 4 -45.22 -50.41 -21.53
N PHE A 5 -44.69 -49.42 -20.78
CA PHE A 5 -43.59 -49.45 -19.75
C PHE A 5 -42.97 -48.00 -19.79
N SER A 6 -42.41 -47.32 -18.78
CA SER A 6 -41.71 -47.74 -17.55
C SER A 6 -41.29 -46.50 -16.68
N ILE A 7 -41.60 -46.52 -15.36
CA ILE A 7 -40.74 -46.23 -14.15
C ILE A 7 -40.20 -44.77 -13.96
N THR A 8 -40.29 -44.00 -12.84
CA THR A 8 -40.69 -44.05 -11.39
C THR A 8 -40.69 -42.57 -10.89
N SER A 9 -41.68 -42.00 -10.15
CA SER A 9 -41.95 -41.99 -8.68
C SER A 9 -40.79 -41.44 -7.80
N VAL A 10 -40.88 -40.62 -6.73
CA VAL A 10 -41.92 -40.02 -5.83
C VAL A 10 -41.13 -39.05 -4.89
N VAL A 11 -41.40 -37.73 -4.79
CA VAL A 11 -42.30 -36.99 -3.84
C VAL A 11 -41.89 -37.02 -2.33
N LEU A 12 -41.50 -35.84 -1.82
CA LEU A 12 -41.82 -35.13 -0.53
C LEU A 12 -41.86 -35.96 0.80
N LEU A 13 -41.52 -35.47 2.01
CA LEU A 13 -42.07 -34.28 2.70
C LEU A 13 -41.52 -34.19 4.17
N VAL A 14 -41.53 -32.96 4.73
CA VAL A 14 -41.57 -32.50 6.15
C VAL A 14 -40.42 -32.84 7.13
N LEU A 15 -39.92 -31.83 7.86
CA LEU A 15 -40.33 -31.63 9.27
C LEU A 15 -40.00 -30.23 9.85
N SER A 16 -41.05 -29.57 10.34
CA SER A 16 -41.17 -28.84 11.62
C SER A 16 -40.24 -27.68 12.01
N LEU A 17 -40.91 -26.53 12.20
CA LEU A 17 -40.61 -25.41 13.09
C LEU A 17 -40.29 -25.82 14.54
N VAL A 18 -39.38 -25.08 15.19
CA VAL A 18 -39.53 -24.63 16.59
C VAL A 18 -39.09 -23.16 16.70
N VAL A 19 -39.95 -22.38 17.36
CA VAL A 19 -39.91 -20.93 17.64
C VAL A 19 -39.06 -20.63 18.86
N VAL A 20 -38.30 -19.53 18.88
CA VAL A 20 -37.96 -18.81 20.12
C VAL A 20 -38.05 -17.29 19.95
N SER A 21 -38.55 -16.70 21.02
CA SER A 21 -39.04 -15.35 21.29
C SER A 21 -38.10 -14.17 21.07
N ILE A 22 -38.77 -13.05 20.79
CA ILE A 22 -38.29 -11.69 20.58
C ILE A 22 -37.79 -11.09 21.91
N GLY A 23 -36.51 -10.72 21.98
CA GLY A 23 -35.96 -9.78 22.96
C GLY A 23 -35.81 -8.39 22.30
N ALA A 24 -36.12 -7.33 23.05
CA ALA A 24 -36.05 -5.94 22.59
C ALA A 24 -34.67 -5.57 22.02
N GLU A 25 -34.64 -4.96 20.83
CA GLU A 25 -33.40 -4.42 20.25
C GLU A 25 -32.86 -3.26 21.10
N PRO A 26 -31.56 -3.23 21.40
CA PRO A 26 -30.95 -2.02 21.94
C PRO A 26 -31.04 -0.93 20.86
N LYS A 27 -31.37 0.30 21.27
CA LYS A 27 -31.25 1.48 20.41
C LYS A 27 -29.83 1.51 19.84
N ARG A 28 -29.66 1.09 18.58
CA ARG A 28 -28.42 1.29 17.84
C ARG A 28 -28.24 2.79 17.70
N ALA A 29 -27.15 3.29 18.27
CA ALA A 29 -26.64 4.61 17.92
C ALA A 29 -26.59 4.69 16.39
N LYS A 30 -27.12 5.77 15.82
CA LYS A 30 -26.85 6.14 14.44
C LYS A 30 -25.33 6.11 14.30
N ALA A 31 -24.80 5.15 13.53
CA ALA A 31 -23.43 5.25 13.06
C ALA A 31 -23.30 6.61 12.39
N ALA A 32 -22.28 7.36 12.80
CA ALA A 32 -21.96 8.66 12.22
C ALA A 32 -21.98 8.54 10.69
N GLU A 33 -22.48 9.58 10.01
CA GLU A 33 -22.34 9.71 8.56
C GLU A 33 -20.92 9.33 8.16
N ASN A 34 -20.77 8.40 7.20
CA ASN A 34 -19.47 8.02 6.65
C ASN A 34 -18.79 9.27 6.07
N VAL A 35 -17.97 9.95 6.87
CA VAL A 35 -17.02 10.94 6.34
C VAL A 35 -16.08 10.17 5.43
N PRO A 36 -15.95 10.53 4.13
CA PRO A 36 -14.96 9.91 3.26
C PRO A 36 -13.58 10.07 3.88
N GLN A 37 -12.85 8.97 4.10
CA GLN A 37 -11.45 9.04 4.50
C GLN A 37 -10.64 9.48 3.28
N TYR A 38 -10.40 10.80 3.18
CA TYR A 38 -9.54 11.34 2.13
C TYR A 38 -8.12 10.81 2.25
N ARG A 39 -7.40 10.81 1.13
CA ARG A 39 -5.98 10.50 1.05
C ARG A 39 -5.19 11.78 0.74
N ASN A 40 -4.18 12.06 1.55
CA ASN A 40 -3.04 12.90 1.19
C ASN A 40 -1.86 11.97 0.93
N VAL A 41 -1.57 11.70 -0.34
CA VAL A 41 -0.55 10.76 -0.82
C VAL A 41 0.67 11.56 -1.27
N MET A 42 1.85 11.05 -0.97
CA MET A 42 3.10 11.74 -1.30
C MET A 42 4.11 10.76 -1.90
N TYR A 43 4.72 11.12 -3.03
CA TYR A 43 5.91 10.43 -3.52
C TYR A 43 7.18 10.91 -2.79
N TYR A 44 8.03 9.95 -2.45
CA TYR A 44 9.39 10.19 -1.96
C TYR A 44 10.38 9.37 -2.79
N GLY A 45 11.15 10.07 -3.62
CA GLY A 45 12.24 9.46 -4.40
C GLY A 45 13.42 9.08 -3.51
N ASP A 46 13.99 7.89 -3.64
CA ASP A 46 15.18 7.44 -2.90
C ASP A 46 16.37 8.39 -3.14
N TRP A 47 16.50 8.95 -4.34
CA TRP A 47 17.48 9.99 -4.71
C TRP A 47 17.33 11.31 -3.93
N SER A 48 16.24 11.51 -3.18
CA SER A 48 16.02 12.72 -2.37
C SER A 48 17.13 12.96 -1.34
N ILE A 49 17.83 11.89 -0.94
CA ILE A 49 18.89 11.94 0.07
C ILE A 49 20.17 12.62 -0.45
N TRP A 50 20.29 12.80 -1.76
CA TRP A 50 21.48 13.37 -2.38
C TRP A 50 21.41 14.89 -2.52
N GLY A 51 22.56 15.50 -2.80
CA GLY A 51 22.70 16.95 -2.85
C GLY A 51 21.79 17.64 -3.87
N GLY A 52 21.43 16.96 -4.96
CA GLY A 52 20.51 17.48 -5.99
C GLY A 52 19.11 17.81 -5.45
N GLU A 53 18.69 17.14 -4.38
CA GLU A 53 17.41 17.37 -3.70
C GLU A 53 17.58 18.04 -2.33
N GLY A 54 18.78 18.55 -2.06
CA GLY A 54 19.13 19.25 -0.84
C GLY A 54 19.25 18.33 0.38
N ASN A 55 19.76 17.10 0.20
CA ASN A 55 19.98 16.11 1.25
C ASN A 55 18.72 15.89 2.12
N PHE A 56 17.59 15.68 1.46
CA PHE A 56 16.29 15.59 2.09
C PHE A 56 16.04 14.16 2.57
N TYR A 57 15.99 13.96 3.89
CA TYR A 57 15.90 12.64 4.50
C TYR A 57 14.48 12.34 5.00
N PRO A 58 14.12 11.07 5.29
CA PRO A 58 12.78 10.73 5.77
C PRO A 58 12.33 11.50 7.01
N LYS A 59 13.26 11.80 7.93
CA LYS A 59 12.97 12.62 9.11
C LYS A 59 12.45 14.02 8.77
N ASP A 60 12.70 14.54 7.56
CA ASP A 60 12.36 15.90 7.13
C ASP A 60 10.96 16.00 6.48
N ILE A 61 10.28 14.86 6.35
CA ILE A 61 8.90 14.75 5.86
C ILE A 61 7.91 15.20 6.95
N PRO A 62 6.90 16.03 6.63
CA PRO A 62 5.79 16.38 7.53
C PRO A 62 4.77 15.23 7.60
N ALA A 63 5.20 14.08 8.14
CA ALA A 63 4.44 12.84 8.10
C ALA A 63 3.08 12.90 8.82
N ASP A 64 2.92 13.77 9.81
CA ASP A 64 1.66 14.04 10.52
C ASP A 64 0.58 14.65 9.61
N GLN A 65 0.98 15.17 8.45
CA GLN A 65 0.10 15.79 7.45
C GLN A 65 -0.24 14.84 6.29
N LEU A 66 0.32 13.63 6.30
CA LEU A 66 0.17 12.64 5.23
C LEU A 66 -0.67 11.44 5.67
N THR A 67 -1.28 10.77 4.70
CA THR A 67 -1.94 9.47 4.91
C THR A 67 -1.16 8.33 4.29
N HIS A 68 -0.47 8.57 3.18
CA HIS A 68 0.25 7.57 2.41
C HIS A 68 1.58 8.16 1.91
N LEU A 69 2.64 7.36 1.97
CA LEU A 69 3.95 7.67 1.42
C LEU A 69 4.35 6.57 0.43
N ASN A 70 4.51 6.94 -0.83
CA ASN A 70 5.01 6.05 -1.90
C ASN A 70 6.54 6.16 -1.95
N PHE A 71 7.23 5.08 -1.61
CA PHE A 71 8.66 4.95 -1.84
C PHE A 71 8.90 4.77 -3.36
N ALA A 72 9.51 5.78 -3.98
CA ALA A 72 9.83 5.84 -5.39
C ALA A 72 11.35 5.65 -5.58
N PHE A 73 11.82 4.78 -6.47
CA PHE A 73 11.08 3.71 -7.11
C PHE A 73 11.76 2.37 -6.85
N LEU A 74 11.01 1.31 -7.07
CA LEU A 74 11.56 -0.03 -7.21
C LEU A 74 11.44 -0.43 -8.68
N ASP A 75 12.47 -1.08 -9.21
CA ASP A 75 12.53 -1.57 -10.58
C ASP A 75 12.46 -3.12 -10.59
N PHE A 76 12.29 -3.72 -11.75
CA PHE A 76 12.35 -5.16 -11.96
C PHE A 76 12.75 -5.50 -13.40
N ASN A 77 13.47 -6.60 -13.57
CA ASN A 77 13.90 -7.06 -14.90
C ASN A 77 12.81 -7.88 -15.63
N SER A 78 13.09 -8.23 -16.89
CA SER A 78 12.20 -9.02 -17.75
C SER A 78 11.82 -10.43 -17.25
N ASN A 79 12.40 -10.91 -16.15
CA ASN A 79 12.02 -12.17 -15.47
C ASN A 79 11.14 -11.93 -14.23
N GLY A 80 10.90 -10.68 -13.85
CA GLY A 80 10.19 -10.31 -12.63
C GLY A 80 11.08 -10.28 -11.38
N ASP A 81 12.40 -10.26 -11.52
CA ASP A 81 13.31 -10.11 -10.39
C ASP A 81 13.52 -8.63 -10.08
N LEU A 82 13.42 -8.26 -8.80
CA LEU A 82 13.49 -6.87 -8.35
C LEU A 82 14.90 -6.30 -8.48
N VAL A 83 14.97 -5.00 -8.78
CA VAL A 83 16.20 -4.22 -8.95
C VAL A 83 16.06 -2.89 -8.20
N PHE A 84 17.08 -2.49 -7.46
CA PHE A 84 17.11 -1.15 -6.86
C PHE A 84 17.41 -0.10 -7.94
N THR A 85 16.69 1.02 -7.90
CA THR A 85 17.07 2.22 -8.66
C THR A 85 18.30 2.89 -8.06
N ASP A 86 18.37 2.93 -6.72
CA ASP A 86 19.53 3.36 -5.97
C ASP A 86 19.67 2.53 -4.68
N LYS A 87 20.54 1.50 -4.75
CA LYS A 87 20.80 0.61 -3.61
C LYS A 87 21.38 1.37 -2.41
N ASP A 88 22.29 2.29 -2.68
CA ASP A 88 22.99 3.04 -1.63
C ASP A 88 22.00 3.91 -0.87
N ALA A 89 21.03 4.54 -1.55
CA ALA A 89 19.97 5.25 -0.88
C ALA A 89 18.98 4.31 -0.17
N ALA A 90 18.53 3.25 -0.83
CA ALA A 90 17.49 2.37 -0.31
C ALA A 90 17.88 1.67 1.00
N VAL A 91 19.10 1.14 1.08
CA VAL A 91 19.56 0.27 2.19
C VAL A 91 20.96 0.62 2.73
N GLY A 92 21.74 1.46 2.03
CA GLY A 92 23.15 1.71 2.38
C GLY A 92 23.37 2.91 3.30
N ALA A 93 22.81 4.06 2.96
CA ALA A 93 23.17 5.35 3.55
C ALA A 93 22.59 5.55 4.95
N PRO A 94 23.29 6.24 5.88
CA PRO A 94 22.75 6.53 7.21
C PRO A 94 21.51 7.45 7.24
N VAL A 95 21.26 8.21 6.18
CA VAL A 95 20.09 9.10 5.99
C VAL A 95 19.75 9.98 7.21
N GLY A 96 20.80 10.47 7.90
CA GLY A 96 20.68 11.36 9.05
C GLY A 96 20.11 10.72 10.32
N GLN A 97 20.07 9.39 10.41
CA GLN A 97 19.67 8.65 11.61
C GLN A 97 20.82 8.54 12.62
N GLU A 98 20.49 8.69 13.91
CA GLU A 98 21.46 8.67 15.00
C GLU A 98 22.17 7.31 15.12
N GLY A 99 23.51 7.29 15.08
CA GLY A 99 24.29 6.09 15.31
C GLY A 99 24.24 5.05 14.20
N VAL A 100 23.60 5.36 13.07
CA VAL A 100 23.54 4.48 11.88
C VAL A 100 24.83 4.62 11.06
N GLN A 101 25.39 3.49 10.65
CA GLN A 101 26.58 3.43 9.79
C GLN A 101 26.21 2.94 8.40
N TRP A 102 27.04 3.27 7.42
CA TRP A 102 26.85 2.81 6.05
C TRP A 102 26.81 1.29 5.97
N GLY A 103 25.78 0.75 5.31
CA GLY A 103 25.58 -0.70 5.13
C GLY A 103 25.14 -1.44 6.38
N GLY A 104 24.83 -0.75 7.49
CA GLY A 104 24.23 -1.39 8.67
C GLY A 104 22.84 -1.93 8.37
N ALA A 105 22.40 -2.96 9.10
CA ALA A 105 21.06 -3.56 8.92
C ALA A 105 19.89 -2.60 9.24
N ASN A 106 20.19 -1.44 9.84
CA ASN A 106 19.26 -0.35 10.12
C ASN A 106 19.45 0.88 9.21
N ALA A 107 20.32 0.79 8.20
CA ALA A 107 20.61 1.88 7.28
C ALA A 107 19.62 1.95 6.11
N GLY A 108 19.69 3.07 5.38
CA GLY A 108 18.92 3.34 4.19
C GLY A 108 17.54 3.94 4.44
N VAL A 109 16.96 4.47 3.36
CA VAL A 109 15.62 5.06 3.35
C VAL A 109 14.58 4.07 3.82
N LEU A 110 14.65 2.80 3.39
CA LEU A 110 13.63 1.79 3.71
C LEU A 110 13.47 1.56 5.21
N ASN A 111 14.56 1.67 5.98
CA ASN A 111 14.54 1.57 7.44
C ASN A 111 14.09 2.89 8.10
N ALA A 112 14.57 4.02 7.60
CA ALA A 112 14.24 5.33 8.16
C ALA A 112 12.77 5.74 7.97
N ILE A 113 12.10 5.32 6.88
CA ILE A 113 10.65 5.54 6.71
C ILE A 113 9.83 4.71 7.71
N GLN A 114 10.31 3.53 8.13
CA GLN A 114 9.63 2.73 9.16
C GLN A 114 9.68 3.41 10.52
N ASP A 115 10.81 4.02 10.87
CA ASP A 115 10.96 4.84 12.07
C ASP A 115 10.03 6.07 12.03
N LEU A 116 9.97 6.75 10.87
CA LEU A 116 9.06 7.87 10.64
C LEU A 116 7.59 7.46 10.84
N ARG A 117 7.15 6.31 10.29
CA ARG A 117 5.78 5.80 10.47
C ARG A 117 5.49 5.41 11.90
N ALA A 118 6.44 4.79 12.61
CA ALA A 118 6.23 4.42 13.99
C ALA A 118 5.98 5.66 14.88
N GLN A 119 6.60 6.80 14.55
CA GLN A 119 6.34 8.10 15.18
C GLN A 119 5.04 8.78 14.68
N ASN A 120 4.55 8.42 13.48
CA ASN A 120 3.37 9.00 12.85
C ASN A 120 2.43 7.90 12.32
N PRO A 121 1.70 7.18 13.20
CA PRO A 121 0.87 6.03 12.79
C PRO A 121 -0.27 6.37 11.82
N ASN A 122 -0.58 7.63 11.56
CA ASN A 122 -1.47 8.05 10.46
C ASN A 122 -0.92 7.72 9.07
N LEU A 123 0.38 7.47 8.95
CA LEU A 123 1.06 7.18 7.70
C LEU A 123 0.98 5.69 7.35
N LYS A 124 0.53 5.38 6.14
CA LYS A 124 0.80 4.12 5.46
C LYS A 124 1.98 4.28 4.53
N ILE A 125 2.82 3.25 4.43
CA ILE A 125 3.98 3.25 3.53
C ILE A 125 3.79 2.21 2.45
N GLY A 126 4.06 2.53 1.20
CA GLY A 126 4.00 1.58 0.10
C GLY A 126 5.18 1.70 -0.83
N VAL A 127 5.39 0.66 -1.62
CA VAL A 127 6.39 0.64 -2.69
C VAL A 127 5.71 1.07 -3.98
N SER A 128 6.32 2.01 -4.69
CA SER A 128 5.96 2.32 -6.07
C SER A 128 6.92 1.60 -7.01
N VAL A 129 6.38 0.73 -7.85
CA VAL A 129 7.16 -0.04 -8.82
C VAL A 129 7.02 0.61 -10.19
N GLY A 130 8.15 0.92 -10.83
CA GLY A 130 8.18 1.51 -12.16
C GLY A 130 8.46 3.02 -12.16
N GLY A 131 7.51 3.78 -12.69
CA GLY A 131 7.65 5.19 -13.06
C GLY A 131 8.18 5.36 -14.49
N TRP A 132 8.27 6.60 -14.94
CA TRP A 132 8.64 6.98 -16.31
C TRP A 132 9.85 6.20 -16.85
N SER A 133 10.95 6.16 -16.10
CA SER A 133 12.21 5.57 -16.56
C SER A 133 12.31 4.05 -16.43
N LYS A 134 11.49 3.43 -15.57
CA LYS A 134 11.59 2.01 -15.16
C LYS A 134 10.35 1.19 -15.52
N SER A 135 9.73 1.56 -16.64
CA SER A 135 8.54 0.89 -17.16
C SER A 135 8.83 -0.12 -18.27
N GLY A 136 10.09 -0.36 -18.62
CA GLY A 136 10.50 -1.09 -19.82
C GLY A 136 10.05 -2.56 -19.85
N ASP A 137 10.01 -3.20 -18.68
CA ASP A 137 9.76 -4.64 -18.54
C ASP A 137 8.32 -5.02 -18.18
N PHE A 138 7.43 -4.04 -17.90
CA PHE A 138 6.03 -4.33 -17.55
C PHE A 138 5.30 -5.14 -18.63
N SER A 139 5.38 -4.74 -19.89
CA SER A 139 4.67 -5.43 -20.99
C SER A 139 5.12 -6.89 -21.11
N THR A 140 6.42 -7.15 -20.96
CA THR A 140 6.99 -8.49 -21.03
C THR A 140 6.53 -9.35 -19.86
N VAL A 141 6.62 -8.83 -18.64
CA VAL A 141 6.26 -9.56 -17.42
C VAL A 141 4.75 -9.77 -17.32
N ALA A 142 3.94 -8.75 -17.61
CA ALA A 142 2.48 -8.84 -17.51
C ALA A 142 1.90 -9.85 -18.51
N ALA A 143 2.49 -9.98 -19.71
CA ALA A 143 2.01 -10.89 -20.75
C ALA A 143 2.30 -12.38 -20.47
N ASP A 144 3.33 -12.71 -19.69
CA ASP A 144 3.77 -14.08 -19.43
C ASP A 144 3.37 -14.55 -18.01
N PRO A 145 2.50 -15.56 -17.86
CA PRO A 145 2.05 -16.03 -16.54
C PRO A 145 3.17 -16.47 -15.60
N THR A 146 4.27 -17.03 -16.11
CA THR A 146 5.39 -17.50 -15.28
C THR A 146 6.18 -16.31 -14.74
N LYS A 147 6.50 -15.36 -15.60
CA LYS A 147 7.22 -14.13 -15.22
C LYS A 147 6.38 -13.27 -14.29
N ARG A 148 5.09 -13.14 -14.57
CA ARG A 148 4.13 -12.44 -13.71
C ARG A 148 4.04 -13.06 -12.33
N ALA A 149 3.96 -14.39 -12.24
CA ALA A 149 3.95 -15.08 -10.95
C ALA A 149 5.26 -14.89 -10.17
N ASN A 150 6.41 -14.86 -10.85
CA ASN A 150 7.71 -14.57 -10.21
C ASN A 150 7.76 -13.12 -9.70
N PHE A 151 7.34 -12.15 -10.51
CA PHE A 151 7.24 -10.75 -10.11
C PHE A 151 6.35 -10.57 -8.87
N VAL A 152 5.12 -11.11 -8.90
CA VAL A 152 4.19 -11.04 -7.76
C VAL A 152 4.82 -11.65 -6.52
N LYS A 153 5.42 -12.83 -6.62
CA LYS A 153 6.13 -13.48 -5.50
C LYS A 153 7.22 -12.58 -4.91
N ASN A 154 8.04 -11.96 -5.75
CA ASN A 154 9.15 -11.13 -5.31
C ASN A 154 8.66 -9.82 -4.67
N VAL A 155 7.63 -9.18 -5.23
CA VAL A 155 6.97 -8.01 -4.63
C VAL A 155 6.41 -8.35 -3.25
N MET A 156 5.75 -9.50 -3.09
CA MET A 156 5.19 -9.90 -1.80
C MET A 156 6.27 -10.13 -0.73
N LYS A 157 7.41 -10.72 -1.11
CA LYS A 157 8.58 -10.84 -0.22
C LYS A 157 9.12 -9.46 0.18
N PHE A 158 9.28 -8.55 -0.78
CA PHE A 158 9.71 -7.17 -0.49
C PHE A 158 8.77 -6.47 0.49
N VAL A 159 7.46 -6.55 0.26
CA VAL A 159 6.43 -5.96 1.14
C VAL A 159 6.49 -6.56 2.55
N LYS A 160 6.72 -7.87 2.67
CA LYS A 160 6.92 -8.54 3.97
C LYS A 160 8.18 -7.99 4.66
N TYR A 161 9.33 -8.04 4.00
CA TYR A 161 10.62 -7.67 4.59
C TYR A 161 10.70 -6.19 4.96
N THR A 162 10.00 -5.32 4.25
CA THR A 162 9.96 -3.88 4.53
C THR A 162 8.77 -3.45 5.40
N ASN A 163 7.90 -4.38 5.79
CA ASN A 163 6.66 -4.14 6.52
C ASN A 163 5.77 -3.03 5.91
N MET A 164 5.74 -2.93 4.58
CA MET A 164 4.92 -1.95 3.88
C MET A 164 3.43 -2.31 3.93
N ASP A 165 2.57 -1.34 3.68
CA ASP A 165 1.12 -1.38 3.82
C ASP A 165 0.41 -1.52 2.47
N PHE A 166 1.07 -1.15 1.37
CA PHE A 166 0.49 -1.22 0.04
C PHE A 166 1.54 -1.35 -1.07
N VAL A 167 1.06 -1.75 -2.25
CA VAL A 167 1.83 -1.77 -3.51
C VAL A 167 1.18 -0.77 -4.46
N ASP A 168 1.99 0.07 -5.08
CA ASP A 168 1.60 1.00 -6.15
C ASP A 168 2.30 0.57 -7.45
N LEU A 169 1.54 0.31 -8.52
CA LEU A 169 2.12 0.09 -9.84
C LEU A 169 2.05 1.37 -10.67
N ASP A 170 3.22 1.85 -11.08
CA ASP A 170 3.37 3.03 -11.92
C ASP A 170 3.92 2.59 -13.30
N TRP A 171 3.04 2.03 -14.13
CA TRP A 171 3.39 1.62 -15.49
C TRP A 171 3.11 2.76 -16.46
N GLU A 172 4.16 3.31 -17.05
CA GLU A 172 4.11 4.46 -17.96
C GLU A 172 4.54 4.12 -19.41
N TYR A 173 3.66 3.67 -20.32
CA TYR A 173 2.25 3.32 -20.11
C TYR A 173 1.88 2.02 -20.85
N PRO A 174 0.89 1.25 -20.35
CA PRO A 174 0.33 0.11 -21.08
C PRO A 174 -0.04 0.48 -22.52
N ALA A 175 0.30 -0.40 -23.47
CA ALA A 175 0.02 -0.24 -24.90
C ALA A 175 0.64 0.99 -25.59
N SER A 176 1.51 1.75 -24.92
CA SER A 176 2.16 2.94 -25.48
C SER A 176 3.64 2.67 -25.69
N VAL A 177 4.06 2.47 -26.95
CA VAL A 177 5.46 2.25 -27.31
C VAL A 177 6.21 3.58 -27.24
N ARG A 178 7.31 3.59 -26.49
CA ARG A 178 8.18 4.75 -26.31
C ARG A 178 9.64 4.31 -26.34
N ASP A 179 10.47 5.05 -27.07
CA ASP A 179 11.92 4.90 -26.99
C ASP A 179 12.46 5.48 -25.68
N ALA A 180 13.59 4.95 -25.21
CA ALA A 180 14.30 5.50 -24.06
C ALA A 180 14.69 6.97 -24.27
N ASP A 181 14.37 7.84 -23.31
CA ASP A 181 14.79 9.24 -23.31
C ASP A 181 16.14 9.41 -22.62
N LEU A 182 17.19 8.93 -23.31
CA LEU A 182 18.57 8.99 -22.82
C LEU A 182 19.13 10.42 -22.73
N VAL A 183 18.42 11.40 -23.30
CA VAL A 183 18.77 12.81 -23.13
C VAL A 183 18.43 13.25 -21.72
N ASP A 184 17.23 12.95 -21.22
CA ASP A 184 16.81 13.36 -19.89
C ASP A 184 17.43 12.47 -18.80
N ASN A 185 17.34 11.15 -18.97
CA ASN A 185 17.86 10.17 -18.04
C ASN A 185 18.55 9.02 -18.79
N LYS A 186 19.87 8.88 -18.58
CA LYS A 186 20.69 7.82 -19.21
C LYS A 186 20.26 6.40 -18.84
N ASN A 187 19.48 6.25 -17.77
CA ASN A 187 18.96 4.98 -17.28
C ASN A 187 17.48 4.76 -17.64
N ASP A 188 16.89 5.62 -18.48
CA ASP A 188 15.53 5.41 -19.00
C ASP A 188 15.50 4.21 -19.95
N GLU A 189 14.56 3.32 -19.73
CA GLU A 189 14.38 2.09 -20.50
C GLU A 189 13.37 2.24 -21.64
N GLY A 190 12.57 3.31 -21.64
CA GLY A 190 11.43 3.41 -22.52
C GLY A 190 10.35 2.37 -22.19
N THR A 191 9.53 2.06 -23.19
CA THR A 191 8.54 0.98 -23.18
C THR A 191 8.56 0.22 -24.52
N PRO A 192 9.74 -0.27 -24.96
CA PRO A 192 9.92 -0.77 -26.32
C PRO A 192 9.04 -1.98 -26.65
N ASN A 193 8.62 -2.73 -25.62
CA ASN A 193 7.82 -3.94 -25.76
C ASN A 193 6.32 -3.71 -25.59
N ALA A 194 5.85 -2.48 -25.34
CA ALA A 194 4.44 -2.19 -25.12
C ALA A 194 3.58 -2.64 -26.33
N LYS A 195 2.39 -3.19 -26.05
CA LYS A 195 1.50 -3.74 -27.08
C LYS A 195 0.03 -3.58 -26.69
N PRO A 196 -0.93 -3.60 -27.65
CA PRO A 196 -2.35 -3.43 -27.34
C PRO A 196 -2.92 -4.40 -26.30
N ALA A 197 -2.38 -5.63 -26.22
CA ALA A 197 -2.79 -6.63 -25.23
C ALA A 197 -2.49 -6.21 -23.77
N ASP A 198 -1.60 -5.23 -23.57
CA ASP A 198 -1.24 -4.72 -22.24
C ASP A 198 -2.44 -4.18 -21.48
N LYS A 199 -3.44 -3.65 -22.18
CA LYS A 199 -4.70 -3.20 -21.57
C LYS A 199 -5.37 -4.29 -20.74
N GLN A 200 -5.36 -5.53 -21.22
CA GLN A 200 -5.87 -6.68 -20.49
C GLN A 200 -4.83 -7.29 -19.54
N ASN A 201 -3.57 -7.36 -19.97
CA ASN A 201 -2.48 -7.93 -19.14
C ASN A 201 -2.30 -7.15 -17.84
N PHE A 202 -2.49 -5.82 -17.87
CA PHE A 202 -2.40 -4.99 -16.68
C PHE A 202 -3.48 -5.36 -15.66
N ILE A 203 -4.72 -5.60 -16.09
CA ILE A 203 -5.80 -6.08 -15.20
C ILE A 203 -5.45 -7.43 -14.59
N THR A 204 -4.92 -8.37 -15.38
CA THR A 204 -4.49 -9.69 -14.89
C THR A 204 -3.38 -9.55 -13.83
N LEU A 205 -2.39 -8.69 -14.08
CA LEU A 205 -1.32 -8.41 -13.10
C LEU A 205 -1.87 -7.83 -11.79
N LEU A 206 -2.80 -6.88 -11.86
CA LEU A 206 -3.44 -6.31 -10.68
C LEU A 206 -4.25 -7.35 -9.90
N GLN A 207 -4.94 -8.26 -10.59
CA GLN A 207 -5.69 -9.36 -9.95
C GLN A 207 -4.77 -10.36 -9.24
N ASP A 208 -3.63 -10.72 -9.86
CA ASP A 208 -2.64 -11.60 -9.25
C ASP A 208 -2.02 -10.95 -8.00
N LEU A 209 -1.68 -9.66 -8.06
CA LEU A 209 -1.21 -8.89 -6.90
C LEU A 209 -2.27 -8.81 -5.80
N ARG A 210 -3.52 -8.47 -6.13
CA ARG A 210 -4.62 -8.38 -5.15
C ARG A 210 -4.81 -9.71 -4.41
N THR A 211 -4.81 -10.82 -5.16
CA THR A 211 -4.92 -12.17 -4.59
C THR A 211 -3.77 -12.48 -3.64
N ALA A 212 -2.54 -12.13 -4.02
CA ALA A 212 -1.36 -12.38 -3.21
C ALA A 212 -1.31 -11.50 -1.94
N LEU A 213 -1.69 -10.23 -2.06
CA LEU A 213 -1.84 -9.29 -0.94
C LEU A 213 -2.91 -9.75 0.05
N ASP A 214 -4.08 -10.20 -0.44
CA ASP A 214 -5.15 -10.72 0.42
C ASP A 214 -4.70 -11.97 1.18
N LYS A 215 -4.01 -12.89 0.50
CA LYS A 215 -3.45 -14.09 1.12
C LYS A 215 -2.46 -13.75 2.23
N GLN A 216 -1.47 -12.90 1.97
CA GLN A 216 -0.46 -12.52 2.96
C GLN A 216 -1.08 -11.73 4.12
N GLY A 217 -2.15 -10.97 3.86
CA GLY A 217 -2.88 -10.23 4.89
C GLY A 217 -3.50 -11.09 5.97
N VAL A 218 -3.96 -12.31 5.61
CA VAL A 218 -4.57 -13.25 6.57
C VAL A 218 -3.59 -13.66 7.66
N ASP A 219 -2.32 -13.93 7.31
CA ASP A 219 -1.31 -14.49 8.21
C ASP A 219 -1.02 -13.58 9.42
N ILE A 220 -1.16 -12.27 9.24
CA ILE A 220 -0.87 -11.26 10.28
C ILE A 220 -2.09 -10.38 10.61
N ASN A 221 -3.29 -10.73 10.14
CA ASN A 221 -4.50 -9.91 10.29
C ASN A 221 -4.29 -8.45 9.83
N LYS A 222 -3.68 -8.27 8.66
CA LYS A 222 -3.39 -6.96 8.04
C LYS A 222 -4.14 -6.84 6.72
N LYS A 223 -4.82 -5.72 6.51
CA LYS A 223 -5.36 -5.38 5.19
C LYS A 223 -4.31 -4.59 4.41
N TYR A 224 -3.80 -5.18 3.33
CA TYR A 224 -2.94 -4.48 2.38
C TYR A 224 -3.74 -3.75 1.31
N GLU A 225 -3.29 -2.59 0.88
CA GLU A 225 -3.89 -1.86 -0.24
C GLU A 225 -3.13 -2.11 -1.55
N LEU A 226 -3.85 -1.97 -2.66
CA LEU A 226 -3.28 -1.97 -4.00
C LEU A 226 -3.66 -0.66 -4.69
N SER A 227 -2.68 0.09 -5.16
CA SER A 227 -2.89 1.30 -5.96
C SER A 227 -2.15 1.25 -7.29
N VAL A 228 -2.46 2.22 -8.14
CA VAL A 228 -1.78 2.45 -9.40
C VAL A 228 -1.59 3.94 -9.62
N ALA A 229 -0.53 4.32 -10.33
CA ALA A 229 -0.45 5.61 -10.99
C ALA A 229 -1.01 5.51 -12.41
N LEU A 230 -1.88 6.47 -12.79
CA LEU A 230 -2.56 6.50 -14.07
C LEU A 230 -2.20 7.77 -14.85
N PRO A 231 -2.10 7.67 -16.20
CA PRO A 231 -1.99 8.86 -17.05
C PRO A 231 -3.25 9.71 -16.92
N ALA A 232 -3.10 11.02 -17.11
CA ALA A 232 -4.25 11.92 -17.13
C ALA A 232 -4.78 12.22 -18.55
N ALA A 233 -3.93 12.11 -19.57
CA ALA A 233 -4.30 12.35 -20.96
C ALA A 233 -5.37 11.34 -21.42
N LYS A 234 -6.47 11.86 -22.00
CA LYS A 234 -7.59 11.05 -22.47
C LYS A 234 -7.16 9.97 -23.47
N SER A 235 -6.32 10.32 -24.44
CA SER A 235 -5.83 9.40 -25.46
C SER A 235 -5.04 8.23 -24.86
N THR A 236 -4.16 8.49 -23.89
CA THR A 236 -3.38 7.45 -23.21
C THR A 236 -4.27 6.53 -22.39
N LEU A 237 -5.27 7.09 -21.68
CA LEU A 237 -6.27 6.31 -20.95
C LEU A 237 -7.10 5.42 -21.88
N GLU A 238 -7.58 5.95 -23.01
CA GLU A 238 -8.34 5.20 -24.02
C GLU A 238 -7.54 4.02 -24.58
N ASN A 239 -6.27 4.26 -24.89
CA ASN A 239 -5.37 3.26 -25.47
C ASN A 239 -5.03 2.13 -24.48
N GLY A 240 -4.57 2.49 -23.28
CA GLY A 240 -3.91 1.53 -22.37
C GLY A 240 -4.74 1.02 -21.20
N ILE A 241 -5.84 1.68 -20.82
CA ILE A 241 -6.46 1.45 -19.50
C ILE A 241 -7.91 0.96 -19.62
N ASP A 242 -8.19 -0.22 -19.06
CA ASP A 242 -9.57 -0.67 -18.80
C ASP A 242 -10.04 -0.12 -17.45
N VAL A 243 -10.57 1.10 -17.48
CA VAL A 243 -10.97 1.86 -16.27
C VAL A 243 -11.99 1.09 -15.43
N ALA A 244 -13.02 0.51 -16.05
CA ALA A 244 -14.10 -0.15 -15.32
C ALA A 244 -13.61 -1.37 -14.54
N ASN A 245 -12.72 -2.18 -15.13
CA ASN A 245 -12.21 -3.37 -14.45
C ASN A 245 -11.07 -3.03 -13.48
N LEU A 246 -10.23 -2.05 -13.78
CA LEU A 246 -9.16 -1.61 -12.89
C LEU A 246 -9.71 -1.16 -11.53
N PHE A 247 -10.74 -0.32 -11.52
CA PHE A 247 -11.33 0.23 -10.29
C PHE A 247 -12.11 -0.79 -9.45
N LYS A 248 -12.39 -1.99 -9.98
CA LYS A 248 -12.91 -3.12 -9.20
C LYS A 248 -11.82 -3.81 -8.37
N VAL A 249 -10.56 -3.73 -8.80
CA VAL A 249 -9.43 -4.47 -8.20
C VAL A 249 -8.64 -3.59 -7.23
N VAL A 250 -8.32 -2.36 -7.62
CA VAL A 250 -7.48 -1.45 -6.81
C VAL A 250 -8.27 -0.80 -5.68
N ASP A 251 -7.61 -0.46 -4.58
CA ASP A 251 -8.19 0.34 -3.50
C ASP A 251 -8.31 1.82 -3.89
N PHE A 252 -7.35 2.34 -4.65
CA PHE A 252 -7.38 3.69 -5.24
C PHE A 252 -6.43 3.82 -6.44
N ALA A 253 -6.60 4.87 -7.23
CA ALA A 253 -5.74 5.20 -8.35
C ALA A 253 -5.28 6.66 -8.23
N ASN A 254 -3.96 6.83 -8.24
CA ASN A 254 -3.25 8.09 -8.27
C ASN A 254 -3.22 8.59 -9.72
N VAL A 255 -3.98 9.63 -10.04
CA VAL A 255 -4.04 10.16 -11.40
C VAL A 255 -3.03 11.28 -11.52
N MET A 256 -2.05 11.10 -12.40
CA MET A 256 -0.97 12.06 -12.66
C MET A 256 -1.48 13.27 -13.45
N THR A 257 -2.38 14.06 -12.84
CA THR A 257 -2.95 15.28 -13.42
C THR A 257 -1.98 16.47 -13.32
N TYR A 258 -0.72 16.19 -13.65
CA TYR A 258 0.39 17.08 -13.85
C TYR A 258 1.12 16.62 -15.12
N ASP A 259 2.06 17.41 -15.62
CA ASP A 259 2.73 17.14 -16.90
C ASP A 259 1.77 16.98 -18.09
N LEU A 260 0.63 17.64 -17.99
CA LEU A 260 -0.35 17.70 -19.07
C LEU A 260 0.18 18.52 -20.26
N ASN A 261 1.09 19.46 -19.99
CA ASN A 261 1.75 20.30 -20.97
C ASN A 261 3.21 20.55 -20.55
N GLY A 262 4.09 20.75 -21.54
CA GLY A 262 5.49 21.05 -21.30
C GLY A 262 6.26 21.35 -22.58
N ALA A 263 7.55 21.60 -22.44
CA ALA A 263 8.45 22.04 -23.51
C ALA A 263 8.65 21.04 -24.66
N TRP A 264 8.05 19.84 -24.56
CA TRP A 264 7.90 18.92 -25.68
C TRP A 264 6.88 19.42 -26.73
N THR A 265 6.14 20.49 -26.43
CA THR A 265 5.22 21.16 -27.36
C THR A 265 5.67 22.61 -27.63
N PRO A 266 5.34 23.18 -28.80
CA PRO A 266 5.80 24.53 -29.18
C PRO A 266 5.05 25.67 -28.47
N ASN A 267 3.93 25.40 -27.79
CA ASN A 267 3.09 26.43 -27.18
C ASN A 267 3.09 26.29 -25.66
N SER A 268 3.14 27.42 -24.95
CA SER A 268 2.97 27.47 -23.51
C SER A 268 1.54 27.09 -23.10
N ALA A 269 1.38 26.36 -22.01
CA ALA A 269 0.09 26.00 -21.45
C ALA A 269 0.23 25.60 -19.98
N HIS A 270 -0.90 25.39 -19.29
CA HIS A 270 -0.88 24.92 -17.89
C HIS A 270 -0.60 23.43 -17.82
N HIS A 271 0.39 23.00 -17.02
CA HIS A 271 0.72 21.58 -16.91
C HIS A 271 -0.12 20.83 -15.87
N THR A 272 -0.83 21.53 -14.97
CA THR A 272 -1.58 20.93 -13.86
C THR A 272 -2.88 21.68 -13.51
N ALA A 273 -3.49 22.33 -14.50
CA ALA A 273 -4.73 23.10 -14.30
C ALA A 273 -5.90 22.24 -13.77
N LEU A 274 -6.73 22.83 -12.91
CA LEU A 274 -7.94 22.18 -12.41
C LEU A 274 -8.99 22.05 -13.51
N TYR A 275 -9.26 23.13 -14.24
CA TYR A 275 -10.21 23.13 -15.35
C TYR A 275 -9.50 23.45 -16.67
N GLY A 276 -10.00 22.89 -17.77
CA GLY A 276 -9.53 23.28 -19.11
C GLY A 276 -9.97 24.71 -19.41
N ASN A 277 -9.05 25.52 -19.95
CA ASN A 277 -9.40 26.83 -20.48
C ASN A 277 -9.86 26.68 -21.94
N PRO A 278 -11.08 27.09 -22.32
CA PRO A 278 -11.57 26.97 -23.70
C PRO A 278 -10.74 27.75 -24.75
N LYS A 279 -9.85 28.66 -24.31
CA LYS A 279 -8.89 29.33 -25.18
C LYS A 279 -7.64 28.48 -25.48
N ASP A 280 -7.44 27.37 -24.79
CA ASP A 280 -6.35 26.44 -25.07
C ASP A 280 -6.58 25.79 -26.45
N PRO A 281 -5.64 25.92 -27.41
CA PRO A 281 -5.73 25.23 -28.69
C PRO A 281 -5.83 23.71 -28.58
N ASN A 282 -5.39 23.14 -27.45
CA ASN A 282 -5.43 21.71 -27.16
C ASN A 282 -6.56 21.34 -26.18
N TYR A 283 -7.57 22.19 -25.99
CA TYR A 283 -8.66 21.95 -25.03
C TYR A 283 -9.30 20.56 -25.17
N ASP A 284 -9.54 20.10 -26.40
CA ASP A 284 -10.18 18.82 -26.69
C ASP A 284 -9.30 17.60 -26.39
N SER A 285 -8.00 17.78 -26.20
CA SER A 285 -7.07 16.73 -25.77
C SER A 285 -7.29 16.29 -24.32
N GLY A 286 -8.08 17.05 -23.54
CA GLY A 286 -8.47 16.70 -22.19
C GLY A 286 -7.41 16.97 -21.12
N PHE A 287 -6.62 18.03 -21.31
CA PHE A 287 -5.49 18.39 -20.45
C PHE A 287 -5.91 19.24 -19.23
N SER A 288 -6.76 18.68 -18.37
CA SER A 288 -7.06 19.25 -17.04
C SER A 288 -7.56 18.19 -16.06
N VAL A 289 -7.45 18.48 -14.75
CA VAL A 289 -7.95 17.59 -13.69
C VAL A 289 -9.43 17.23 -13.92
N ASP A 290 -10.28 18.23 -14.19
CA ASP A 290 -11.72 18.04 -14.36
C ASP A 290 -12.07 17.19 -15.57
N GLN A 291 -11.43 17.43 -16.73
CA GLN A 291 -11.68 16.64 -17.94
C GLN A 291 -11.25 15.18 -17.74
N THR A 292 -10.09 14.93 -17.13
CA THR A 292 -9.63 13.57 -16.80
C THR A 292 -10.59 12.87 -15.83
N VAL A 293 -11.01 13.55 -14.75
CA VAL A 293 -11.94 12.97 -13.76
C VAL A 293 -13.30 12.65 -14.38
N LYS A 294 -13.84 13.54 -15.22
CA LYS A 294 -15.08 13.29 -15.96
C LYS A 294 -14.95 12.07 -16.87
N TYR A 295 -13.86 11.96 -17.62
CA TYR A 295 -13.60 10.81 -18.48
C TYR A 295 -13.51 9.51 -17.67
N LEU A 296 -12.74 9.48 -16.57
CA LEU A 296 -12.64 8.29 -15.72
C LEU A 296 -14.00 7.86 -15.16
N LYS A 297 -14.81 8.80 -14.69
CA LYS A 297 -16.18 8.53 -14.19
C LYS A 297 -17.09 8.01 -15.31
N GLU A 298 -17.03 8.60 -16.50
CA GLU A 298 -17.75 8.13 -17.68
C GLU A 298 -17.38 6.69 -18.04
N LYS A 299 -16.11 6.31 -17.89
CA LYS A 299 -15.63 4.93 -18.12
C LYS A 299 -15.79 3.99 -16.92
N GLY A 300 -16.52 4.40 -15.88
CA GLY A 300 -16.91 3.52 -14.76
C GLY A 300 -15.97 3.53 -13.56
N ALA A 301 -15.06 4.49 -13.44
CA ALA A 301 -14.26 4.66 -12.23
C ALA A 301 -15.13 5.01 -11.01
N VAL A 302 -14.83 4.41 -9.87
CA VAL A 302 -15.50 4.72 -8.59
C VAL A 302 -14.91 6.02 -8.05
N SER A 303 -15.75 7.05 -7.84
CA SER A 303 -15.28 8.41 -7.52
C SER A 303 -14.35 8.48 -6.30
N ASN A 304 -14.71 7.84 -5.18
CA ASN A 304 -13.91 7.86 -3.94
C ASN A 304 -12.60 7.05 -4.00
N LYS A 305 -12.29 6.43 -5.14
CA LYS A 305 -11.02 5.77 -5.44
C LYS A 305 -10.11 6.61 -6.35
N ILE A 306 -10.61 7.71 -6.92
CA ILE A 306 -9.81 8.61 -7.77
C ILE A 306 -9.05 9.59 -6.86
N VAL A 307 -7.72 9.63 -6.97
CA VAL A 307 -6.84 10.54 -6.24
C VAL A 307 -6.16 11.46 -7.25
N VAL A 308 -6.34 12.78 -7.16
CA VAL A 308 -5.86 13.74 -8.19
C VAL A 308 -4.50 14.35 -7.85
N GLY A 309 -3.71 14.67 -8.86
CA GLY A 309 -2.34 15.16 -8.73
C GLY A 309 -2.19 16.66 -8.39
N ALA A 310 -1.17 16.96 -7.59
CA ALA A 310 -0.59 18.29 -7.37
C ALA A 310 0.91 18.28 -7.72
N ALA A 311 1.38 19.32 -8.40
CA ALA A 311 2.77 19.41 -8.85
C ALA A 311 3.60 20.31 -7.93
N PHE A 312 4.62 19.76 -7.29
CA PHE A 312 5.54 20.54 -6.44
C PHE A 312 6.74 21.08 -7.23
N TYR A 313 6.54 21.28 -8.53
CA TYR A 313 7.54 21.74 -9.47
C TYR A 313 6.90 22.52 -10.60
N THR A 314 7.74 23.22 -11.36
CA THR A 314 7.32 23.95 -12.55
C THR A 314 7.56 23.14 -13.83
N ARG A 315 6.80 23.43 -14.89
CA ARG A 315 7.18 23.19 -16.30
C ARG A 315 7.28 24.55 -16.99
N GLY A 316 8.18 24.72 -17.96
CA GLY A 316 8.39 26.04 -18.56
C GLY A 316 8.99 26.07 -19.97
N TRP A 317 8.76 27.21 -20.65
CA TRP A 317 9.17 27.50 -22.02
C TRP A 317 9.99 28.79 -22.07
N ASN A 318 10.92 28.83 -23.01
CA ASN A 318 11.77 29.97 -23.30
C ASN A 318 11.18 30.79 -24.47
N LYS A 319 11.39 32.11 -24.44
CA LYS A 319 11.02 33.02 -25.54
C LYS A 319 9.57 32.87 -26.01
N VAL A 320 8.64 32.78 -25.07
CA VAL A 320 7.20 32.74 -25.33
C VAL A 320 6.70 34.14 -25.72
N ALA A 321 6.03 34.23 -26.86
CA ALA A 321 5.41 35.48 -27.32
C ALA A 321 4.34 35.97 -26.32
N ALA A 322 4.19 37.28 -26.15
CA ALA A 322 3.24 37.84 -25.19
C ALA A 322 1.76 37.59 -25.55
N GLY A 323 1.47 37.41 -26.84
CA GLY A 323 0.10 37.33 -27.34
C GLY A 323 -0.69 38.64 -27.21
N THR A 324 -1.97 38.58 -27.54
CA THR A 324 -2.88 39.74 -27.51
C THR A 324 -3.71 39.82 -26.22
N ASP A 325 -3.82 38.72 -25.46
CA ASP A 325 -4.50 38.71 -24.16
C ASP A 325 -3.63 39.42 -23.11
N THR A 326 -3.96 40.67 -22.82
CA THR A 326 -3.18 41.48 -21.87
C THR A 326 -3.37 41.07 -20.42
N ALA A 327 -4.45 40.34 -20.09
CA ALA A 327 -4.73 39.84 -18.76
C ALA A 327 -4.00 38.52 -18.47
N LEU A 328 -3.86 37.67 -19.50
CA LEU A 328 -3.12 36.41 -19.45
C LEU A 328 -2.00 36.37 -20.50
N PRO A 329 -1.01 37.27 -20.43
CA PRO A 329 0.04 37.34 -21.43
C PRO A 329 0.90 36.07 -21.40
N GLY A 330 1.35 35.65 -22.57
CA GLY A 330 2.21 34.49 -22.74
C GLY A 330 1.52 33.14 -22.56
N LEU A 331 0.22 33.08 -22.24
CA LEU A 331 -0.51 31.81 -22.14
C LEU A 331 -1.06 31.38 -23.51
N PHE A 332 -0.87 30.11 -23.88
CA PHE A 332 -1.24 29.54 -25.19
C PHE A 332 -0.54 30.20 -26.38
N GLN A 333 0.68 30.67 -26.16
CA GLN A 333 1.47 31.38 -27.17
C GLN A 333 2.68 30.54 -27.59
N ALA A 334 3.16 30.78 -28.82
CA ALA A 334 4.33 30.09 -29.36
C ALA A 334 5.60 30.44 -28.58
N ALA A 335 6.41 29.42 -28.31
CA ALA A 335 7.76 29.47 -27.79
C ALA A 335 8.78 29.34 -28.93
N GLU A 336 10.01 29.81 -28.71
CA GLU A 336 11.11 29.64 -29.66
C GLU A 336 12.11 28.59 -29.16
N LYS A 337 12.74 27.85 -30.08
CA LYS A 337 13.81 26.90 -29.75
C LYS A 337 15.16 27.59 -29.58
N THR A 338 15.30 28.40 -28.54
CA THR A 338 16.50 29.20 -28.27
C THR A 338 17.37 28.65 -27.15
N ASN A 339 16.94 27.59 -26.47
CA ASN A 339 17.74 26.89 -25.46
C ASN A 339 18.25 25.54 -26.01
N LYS A 340 19.06 24.83 -25.22
CA LYS A 340 19.58 23.51 -25.58
C LYS A 340 19.35 22.46 -24.50
N ASP A 341 19.05 21.25 -24.93
CA ASP A 341 19.09 20.05 -24.09
C ASP A 341 20.57 19.61 -23.88
N ALA A 342 20.80 18.63 -23.00
CA ALA A 342 22.15 18.15 -22.69
C ALA A 342 22.90 17.53 -23.88
N ASP A 343 22.18 17.07 -24.90
CA ASP A 343 22.74 16.56 -26.16
C ASP A 343 23.09 17.68 -27.17
N GLY A 344 22.78 18.93 -26.82
CA GLY A 344 23.02 20.11 -27.66
C GLY A 344 21.90 20.42 -28.66
N SER A 345 20.84 19.61 -28.72
CA SER A 345 19.67 19.85 -29.56
C SER A 345 18.90 21.09 -29.09
N LEU A 346 18.34 21.84 -30.03
CA LEU A 346 17.56 23.04 -29.71
C LEU A 346 16.19 22.65 -29.13
N THR A 347 15.80 23.30 -28.04
CA THR A 347 14.58 23.01 -27.27
C THR A 347 13.79 24.29 -26.98
N TYR A 348 12.48 24.14 -26.85
CA TYR A 348 11.58 25.21 -26.44
C TYR A 348 11.69 25.55 -24.95
N GLY A 349 12.30 24.69 -24.14
CA GLY A 349 12.16 24.81 -22.70
C GLY A 349 13.03 25.87 -22.06
N ALA A 350 12.50 26.41 -20.96
CA ALA A 350 13.20 27.38 -20.14
C ALA A 350 14.33 26.72 -19.33
N ASN A 351 15.17 27.55 -18.70
CA ASN A 351 16.21 27.06 -17.82
C ASN A 351 15.60 26.33 -16.61
N ASN A 352 16.17 25.17 -16.27
CA ASN A 352 15.87 24.44 -15.03
C ASN A 352 16.54 25.13 -13.82
N GLU A 353 16.16 24.70 -12.62
CA GLU A 353 16.82 25.07 -11.35
C GLU A 353 18.31 24.73 -11.39
N ASN A 354 18.61 23.46 -11.68
CA ASN A 354 19.98 23.00 -11.89
C ASN A 354 20.40 23.25 -13.35
N PRO A 355 21.50 23.98 -13.60
CA PRO A 355 21.99 24.20 -14.95
C PRO A 355 22.32 22.89 -15.66
N ILE A 356 21.88 22.77 -16.92
CA ILE A 356 22.21 21.62 -17.76
C ILE A 356 23.64 21.77 -18.27
N LYS A 357 24.39 20.68 -18.20
CA LYS A 357 25.73 20.57 -18.76
C LYS A 357 25.68 19.65 -19.97
N THR A 358 26.28 20.09 -21.08
CA THR A 358 26.36 19.28 -22.29
C THR A 358 27.10 17.97 -21.99
N GLY A 359 26.46 16.84 -22.30
CA GLY A 359 26.97 15.49 -22.06
C GLY A 359 26.57 14.86 -20.72
N ASP A 360 26.06 15.62 -19.74
CA ASP A 360 25.71 15.09 -18.41
C ASP A 360 24.30 14.45 -18.38
N GLY A 361 23.45 14.75 -19.36
CA GLY A 361 22.02 14.41 -19.35
C GLY A 361 21.15 15.55 -18.81
N GLY A 362 19.85 15.50 -19.06
CA GLY A 362 18.84 16.49 -18.72
C GLY A 362 18.26 17.26 -19.92
N ARG A 363 16.94 17.44 -19.93
CA ARG A 363 16.25 18.37 -20.85
C ARG A 363 16.05 19.74 -20.23
N ALA A 364 16.16 20.80 -21.04
CA ALA A 364 15.69 22.12 -20.59
C ALA A 364 14.17 22.08 -20.64
N GLY A 365 13.54 21.92 -19.48
CA GLY A 365 12.10 21.77 -19.34
C GLY A 365 11.46 22.87 -18.50
N GLY A 366 12.25 23.87 -18.09
CA GLY A 366 11.85 24.87 -17.12
C GLY A 366 11.44 24.26 -15.79
N VAL A 367 12.15 23.23 -15.32
CA VAL A 367 11.83 22.51 -14.08
C VAL A 367 12.54 23.14 -12.90
N TRP A 368 11.76 23.70 -11.98
CA TRP A 368 12.19 24.20 -10.69
C TRP A 368 11.35 23.55 -9.61
N ALA A 369 11.99 23.11 -8.52
CA ALA A 369 11.25 22.72 -7.33
C ALA A 369 10.47 23.92 -6.77
N TYR A 370 9.29 23.68 -6.21
CA TYR A 370 8.47 24.73 -5.63
C TYR A 370 9.19 25.49 -4.51
N ARG A 371 10.02 24.79 -3.73
CA ARG A 371 10.95 25.40 -2.73
C ARG A 371 11.86 26.48 -3.31
N SER A 372 12.11 26.45 -4.61
CA SER A 372 13.04 27.32 -5.34
C SER A 372 12.33 28.39 -6.16
N ILE A 373 11.00 28.56 -6.00
CA ILE A 373 10.22 29.56 -6.76
C ILE A 373 10.68 31.01 -6.50
N ASP A 374 11.11 31.31 -5.28
CA ASP A 374 11.63 32.64 -4.94
C ASP A 374 13.02 32.87 -5.56
N ALA A 375 13.85 31.82 -5.63
CA ALA A 375 15.14 31.87 -6.30
C ALA A 375 14.98 32.06 -7.81
N LEU A 376 13.97 31.42 -8.43
CA LEU A 376 13.59 31.64 -9.82
C LEU A 376 13.20 33.12 -10.05
N LYS A 377 12.31 33.67 -9.22
CA LYS A 377 11.90 35.09 -9.31
C LYS A 377 13.08 36.04 -9.10
N ALA A 378 14.02 35.71 -8.23
CA ALA A 378 15.23 36.51 -8.03
C ALA A 378 16.18 36.45 -9.24
N LYS A 379 16.28 35.30 -9.92
CA LYS A 379 17.10 35.12 -11.13
C LYS A 379 16.54 35.88 -12.34
N THR A 380 15.22 35.95 -12.45
CA THR A 380 14.53 36.75 -13.48
C THR A 380 13.55 37.73 -12.81
N PRO A 381 14.02 38.90 -12.31
CA PRO A 381 13.20 39.86 -11.55
C PRO A 381 11.97 40.40 -12.30
N THR A 382 11.91 40.20 -13.61
CA THR A 382 10.82 40.64 -14.49
C THR A 382 9.71 39.59 -14.62
N LEU A 383 9.90 38.39 -14.06
CA LEU A 383 8.84 37.39 -13.91
C LEU A 383 7.74 37.93 -13.01
N LYS A 384 6.52 37.94 -13.52
CA LYS A 384 5.31 38.27 -12.76
C LYS A 384 4.42 37.04 -12.70
N GLU A 385 3.78 36.86 -11.56
CA GLU A 385 2.77 35.83 -11.37
C GLU A 385 1.42 36.30 -11.93
N TYR A 386 0.81 35.46 -12.74
CA TYR A 386 -0.51 35.65 -13.31
C TYR A 386 -1.43 34.52 -12.88
N TRP A 387 -2.74 34.80 -12.82
CA TRP A 387 -3.76 33.86 -12.39
C TRP A 387 -4.80 33.67 -13.49
N ASP A 388 -4.87 32.47 -14.05
CA ASP A 388 -5.96 32.07 -14.92
C ASP A 388 -7.15 31.62 -14.07
N ASP A 389 -8.13 32.51 -13.91
CA ASP A 389 -9.31 32.21 -13.11
C ASP A 389 -10.24 31.17 -13.74
N THR A 390 -10.16 30.94 -15.06
CA THR A 390 -10.93 29.89 -15.73
C THR A 390 -10.36 28.53 -15.38
N ALA A 391 -9.03 28.39 -15.49
CA ALA A 391 -8.32 27.14 -15.22
C ALA A 391 -8.06 26.87 -13.72
N LYS A 392 -8.19 27.91 -12.89
CA LYS A 392 -7.74 27.96 -11.48
C LYS A 392 -6.25 27.59 -11.34
N ALA A 393 -5.43 28.15 -12.23
CA ALA A 393 -4.01 27.82 -12.34
C ALA A 393 -3.13 29.09 -12.32
N PRO A 394 -2.04 29.10 -11.53
CA PRO A 394 -1.04 30.15 -11.58
C PRO A 394 0.02 29.86 -12.65
N TYR A 395 0.66 30.91 -13.12
CA TYR A 395 1.90 30.81 -13.90
C TYR A 395 2.75 32.07 -13.72
N LEU A 396 4.05 31.95 -13.95
CA LEU A 396 5.00 33.07 -14.02
C LEU A 396 5.30 33.39 -15.48
N TYR A 397 5.30 34.67 -15.83
CA TYR A 397 5.69 35.12 -17.17
C TYR A 397 6.42 36.46 -17.14
N SER A 398 7.45 36.59 -17.97
CA SER A 398 8.15 37.86 -18.21
C SER A 398 7.93 38.32 -19.65
N LYS A 399 7.31 39.49 -19.81
CA LYS A 399 7.16 40.15 -21.12
C LYS A 399 8.51 40.57 -21.72
N GLU A 400 9.54 40.73 -20.88
CA GLU A 400 10.86 41.19 -21.31
C GLU A 400 11.72 40.03 -21.80
N THR A 401 11.74 38.92 -21.06
CA THR A 401 12.58 37.76 -21.43
C THR A 401 11.84 36.75 -22.29
N GLY A 402 10.50 36.68 -22.16
CA GLY A 402 9.66 35.63 -22.73
C GLY A 402 9.68 34.32 -21.93
N GLU A 403 10.33 34.26 -20.76
CA GLU A 403 10.31 33.06 -19.93
C GLU A 403 8.91 32.83 -19.32
N PHE A 404 8.43 31.59 -19.40
CA PHE A 404 7.12 31.15 -18.91
C PHE A 404 7.29 29.91 -18.02
N TYR A 405 6.62 29.88 -16.87
CA TYR A 405 6.61 28.73 -15.94
C TYR A 405 5.22 28.50 -15.35
N THR A 406 4.67 27.30 -15.48
CA THR A 406 3.38 26.87 -14.89
C THR A 406 3.63 25.89 -13.74
N TYR A 407 2.80 25.93 -12.69
CA TYR A 407 3.01 25.19 -11.44
C TYR A 407 1.74 25.18 -10.56
N ASP A 408 1.78 24.53 -9.40
CA ASP A 408 0.78 24.70 -8.32
C ASP A 408 1.28 25.60 -7.20
N ASN A 409 0.36 26.34 -6.57
CA ASN A 409 0.62 27.10 -5.35
C ASN A 409 -0.48 26.80 -4.30
N PRO A 410 -0.43 27.36 -3.07
CA PRO A 410 -1.44 27.09 -2.05
C PRO A 410 -2.87 27.43 -2.50
N ARG A 411 -3.04 28.41 -3.38
CA ARG A 411 -4.35 28.82 -3.91
C ARG A 411 -4.91 27.77 -4.87
N SER A 412 -4.14 27.30 -5.85
CA SER A 412 -4.62 26.26 -6.78
C SER A 412 -4.86 24.93 -6.07
N ILE A 413 -3.99 24.56 -5.12
CA ILE A 413 -4.19 23.39 -4.26
C ILE A 413 -5.48 23.50 -3.45
N GLY A 414 -5.78 24.68 -2.88
CA GLY A 414 -7.04 24.91 -2.18
C GLY A 414 -8.27 24.63 -3.05
N TYR A 415 -8.24 25.08 -4.32
CA TYR A 415 -9.31 24.76 -5.28
C TYR A 415 -9.38 23.28 -5.64
N LYS A 416 -8.24 22.60 -5.83
CA LYS A 416 -8.20 21.15 -6.08
C LYS A 416 -8.75 20.35 -4.90
N ALA A 417 -8.38 20.71 -3.67
CA ALA A 417 -8.91 20.06 -2.47
C ALA A 417 -10.42 20.29 -2.31
N GLN A 418 -10.92 21.49 -2.64
CA GLN A 418 -12.35 21.74 -2.67
C GLN A 418 -13.04 20.89 -3.75
N TYR A 419 -12.47 20.81 -4.95
CA TYR A 419 -12.97 19.98 -6.05
C TYR A 419 -13.04 18.49 -5.66
N VAL A 420 -12.05 17.97 -4.91
CA VAL A 420 -12.07 16.61 -4.35
C VAL A 420 -13.29 16.39 -3.48
N LYS A 421 -13.61 17.33 -2.58
CA LYS A 421 -14.79 17.24 -1.71
C LYS A 421 -16.08 17.31 -2.51
N ASP A 422 -16.18 18.28 -3.42
CA ASP A 422 -17.39 18.53 -4.23
C ASP A 422 -17.71 17.36 -5.17
N ASN A 423 -16.70 16.61 -5.62
CA ASN A 423 -16.86 15.47 -6.53
C ASN A 423 -16.77 14.11 -5.84
N ASN A 424 -16.68 14.09 -4.50
CA ASN A 424 -16.58 12.90 -3.68
C ASN A 424 -15.41 11.99 -4.11
N LEU A 425 -14.25 12.61 -4.37
CA LEU A 425 -13.04 11.93 -4.79
C LEU A 425 -12.26 11.37 -3.59
N GLY A 426 -11.33 10.46 -3.88
CA GLY A 426 -10.55 9.74 -2.87
C GLY A 426 -9.45 10.56 -2.19
N GLY A 427 -9.01 11.67 -2.77
CA GLY A 427 -7.96 12.51 -2.20
C GLY A 427 -7.07 13.20 -3.23
N MET A 428 -5.87 13.56 -2.80
CA MET A 428 -4.83 14.14 -3.63
C MET A 428 -3.49 13.39 -3.47
N ILE A 429 -2.72 13.32 -4.56
CA ILE A 429 -1.34 12.85 -4.59
C ILE A 429 -0.41 13.99 -5.03
N SER A 430 0.82 14.03 -4.52
CA SER A 430 1.81 15.04 -4.92
C SER A 430 3.12 14.43 -5.39
N TRP A 431 3.72 15.08 -6.40
CA TRP A 431 5.07 14.80 -6.89
C TRP A 431 5.94 16.06 -6.75
N MET A 432 7.02 16.07 -5.96
CA MET A 432 7.38 15.10 -4.92
C MET A 432 7.89 15.79 -3.64
N GLN A 433 8.01 15.07 -2.53
CA GLN A 433 8.16 15.65 -1.20
C GLN A 433 9.36 16.57 -1.01
N SER A 434 10.52 16.23 -1.59
CA SER A 434 11.72 17.07 -1.45
C SER A 434 11.51 18.45 -2.08
N GLN A 435 10.55 18.61 -3.00
CA GLN A 435 10.36 19.84 -3.77
C GLN A 435 9.45 20.86 -3.07
N ASP A 436 8.79 20.47 -1.97
CA ASP A 436 7.95 21.38 -1.19
C ASP A 436 8.79 22.45 -0.46
N LYS A 437 8.17 23.59 -0.17
CA LYS A 437 8.79 24.74 0.49
C LYS A 437 8.66 24.64 2.01
N THR A 438 9.71 25.01 2.72
CA THR A 438 9.69 25.16 4.19
C THR A 438 8.82 26.35 4.59
N THR A 439 7.91 26.17 5.54
CA THR A 439 7.16 27.28 6.17
C THR A 439 7.88 27.79 7.43
N THR A 440 7.16 28.18 8.49
CA THR A 440 7.74 28.38 9.82
C THR A 440 8.08 27.05 10.51
N SER A 441 7.70 25.92 9.90
CA SER A 441 8.10 24.58 10.30
C SER A 441 9.59 24.33 10.05
N THR A 442 10.17 23.33 10.71
CA THR A 442 11.48 22.77 10.32
C THR A 442 11.38 21.81 9.13
N LYS A 443 10.16 21.55 8.64
CA LYS A 443 9.83 20.65 7.53
C LYS A 443 9.47 21.42 6.26
N ARG A 444 9.70 20.79 5.10
CA ARG A 444 9.20 21.23 3.80
C ARG A 444 7.71 20.85 3.70
N ASP A 445 6.81 21.82 3.93
CA ASP A 445 5.40 21.51 4.20
C ASP A 445 4.38 22.52 3.65
N GLU A 446 4.75 23.55 2.87
CA GLU A 446 3.79 24.58 2.45
C GLU A 446 2.62 24.03 1.62
N LEU A 447 2.92 23.31 0.54
CA LEU A 447 1.91 22.73 -0.34
C LEU A 447 1.27 21.50 0.30
N THR A 448 2.05 20.69 1.03
CA THR A 448 1.54 19.55 1.79
C THR A 448 0.49 19.97 2.82
N LYS A 449 0.76 21.08 3.53
CA LYS A 449 -0.16 21.68 4.50
C LYS A 449 -1.39 22.27 3.85
N ALA A 450 -1.27 22.85 2.65
CA ALA A 450 -2.41 23.33 1.88
C ALA A 450 -3.36 22.16 1.52
N ILE A 451 -2.82 21.00 1.11
CA ILE A 451 -3.62 19.79 0.85
C ILE A 451 -4.26 19.29 2.14
N LYS A 452 -3.48 19.12 3.22
CA LYS A 452 -3.98 18.67 4.52
C LYS A 452 -5.12 19.55 5.01
N THR A 453 -4.94 20.87 4.94
CA THR A 453 -5.94 21.84 5.38
C THR A 453 -7.17 21.81 4.48
N GLY A 454 -7.00 21.70 3.16
CA GLY A 454 -8.10 21.66 2.21
C GLY A 454 -8.99 20.42 2.37
N LEU A 455 -8.39 19.26 2.65
CA LEU A 455 -9.08 17.96 2.78
C LEU A 455 -9.60 17.70 4.21
N PHE A 456 -8.79 17.98 5.23
CA PHE A 456 -9.09 17.61 6.63
C PHE A 456 -9.36 18.81 7.55
N GLY A 457 -9.16 20.04 7.06
CA GLY A 457 -9.24 21.23 7.90
C GLY A 457 -8.24 21.18 9.06
N THR A 458 -8.70 21.53 10.26
CA THR A 458 -7.89 21.50 11.48
C THR A 458 -7.82 20.12 12.12
N SER A 459 -8.61 19.15 11.68
CA SER A 459 -8.66 17.80 12.26
C SER A 459 -7.32 17.07 12.11
N ALA A 460 -7.00 16.22 13.10
CA ALA A 460 -5.90 15.28 12.98
C ALA A 460 -6.24 14.17 11.98
N ILE A 461 -5.23 13.64 11.30
CA ILE A 461 -5.42 12.50 10.42
C ILE A 461 -5.60 11.23 11.28
N PRO A 462 -6.58 10.36 10.95
CA PRO A 462 -6.77 9.10 11.66
C PRO A 462 -5.50 8.26 11.70
N GLN A 463 -5.22 7.71 12.88
CA GLN A 463 -4.07 6.83 13.12
C GLN A 463 -4.39 5.40 12.68
N ASN A 464 -3.42 4.69 12.14
CA ASN A 464 -3.53 3.28 11.75
C ASN A 464 -2.91 2.38 12.82
N ALA A 465 -3.43 1.16 12.96
CA ALA A 465 -2.72 0.11 13.66
C ALA A 465 -1.54 -0.34 12.82
N ILE A 466 -0.34 -0.40 13.42
CA ILE A 466 0.85 -0.93 12.75
C ILE A 466 1.08 -2.36 13.23
N THR A 467 0.92 -3.30 12.31
CA THR A 467 1.21 -4.70 12.54
C THR A 467 2.63 -5.03 12.10
N TYR A 468 3.30 -5.90 12.85
CA TYR A 468 4.62 -6.43 12.50
C TYR A 468 4.55 -7.95 12.46
N ALA A 469 5.27 -8.56 11.51
CA ALA A 469 5.51 -9.99 11.55
C ALA A 469 6.51 -10.31 12.66
N ASN A 470 6.28 -11.44 13.34
CA ASN A 470 7.22 -11.94 14.34
C ASN A 470 8.47 -12.48 13.67
N LEU A 471 9.61 -12.31 14.36
CA LEU A 471 10.87 -12.95 14.00
C LEU A 471 10.97 -14.29 14.72
N ASN A 472 11.67 -15.25 14.11
CA ASN A 472 12.06 -16.51 14.73
C ASN A 472 13.18 -16.29 15.76
N VAL A 473 12.83 -15.66 16.89
CA VAL A 473 13.75 -15.36 17.99
C VAL A 473 13.26 -16.06 19.25
N VAL A 474 14.16 -16.74 19.94
CA VAL A 474 13.88 -17.45 21.19
C VAL A 474 14.82 -16.97 22.29
N ALA A 475 14.37 -17.08 23.53
CA ALA A 475 15.24 -16.93 24.70
C ALA A 475 15.30 -18.23 25.49
N THR A 476 16.50 -18.54 26.01
CA THR A 476 16.70 -19.61 27.00
C THR A 476 17.14 -18.99 28.32
N VAL A 477 16.66 -19.56 29.43
CA VAL A 477 16.91 -19.06 30.78
C VAL A 477 17.52 -20.17 31.61
N LYS A 478 18.67 -19.91 32.25
CA LYS A 478 19.34 -20.83 33.17
C LYS A 478 19.64 -20.16 34.50
N PRO A 479 19.44 -20.82 35.65
CA PRO A 479 19.87 -20.26 36.92
C PRO A 479 21.40 -20.31 37.05
N TYR A 480 21.99 -19.37 37.76
CA TYR A 480 23.41 -19.40 38.17
C TYR A 480 23.58 -19.04 39.66
N SER A 481 24.73 -19.41 40.23
CA SER A 481 25.04 -19.19 41.66
C SER A 481 26.45 -18.63 41.95
N GLU A 482 27.18 -18.18 40.92
CA GLU A 482 28.49 -17.54 41.08
C GLU A 482 28.34 -16.07 41.55
N ASN A 483 28.94 -15.71 42.70
CA ASN A 483 28.93 -14.35 43.26
C ASN A 483 27.53 -13.74 43.49
N GLY A 484 26.58 -14.60 43.83
CA GLY A 484 25.15 -14.30 43.99
C GLY A 484 24.31 -15.31 43.21
N VAL A 485 22.98 -15.20 43.30
CA VAL A 485 22.06 -16.01 42.49
C VAL A 485 21.39 -15.15 41.42
N GLY A 486 21.07 -15.74 40.29
CA GLY A 486 20.47 -15.01 39.17
C GLY A 486 20.14 -15.88 37.97
N TYR A 487 19.80 -15.22 36.87
CA TYR A 487 19.42 -15.86 35.62
C TYR A 487 20.42 -15.48 34.52
N GLU A 488 20.96 -16.47 33.83
CA GLU A 488 21.66 -16.31 32.57
C GLU A 488 20.64 -16.47 31.44
N ILE A 489 20.49 -15.43 30.63
CA ILE A 489 19.52 -15.37 29.54
C ILE A 489 20.29 -15.33 28.23
N THR A 490 20.01 -16.29 27.34
CA THR A 490 20.55 -16.30 25.97
C THR A 490 19.44 -16.06 24.98
N ILE A 491 19.58 -15.02 24.18
CA ILE A 491 18.71 -14.69 23.05
C ILE A 491 19.31 -15.31 21.80
N THR A 492 18.54 -16.06 21.03
CA THR A 492 18.96 -16.68 19.78
C THR A 492 18.05 -16.24 18.65
N ASN A 493 18.64 -15.65 17.61
CA ASN A 493 17.97 -15.33 16.36
C ASN A 493 18.13 -16.52 15.40
N ASN A 494 17.06 -17.28 15.19
CA ASN A 494 17.04 -18.48 14.34
C ASN A 494 16.71 -18.18 12.87
N GLU A 495 16.58 -16.91 12.50
CA GLU A 495 16.38 -16.51 11.11
C GLU A 495 17.59 -16.89 10.23
N LYS A 496 17.35 -17.01 8.92
CA LYS A 496 18.32 -17.53 7.95
C LYS A 496 18.30 -16.67 6.68
N ALA A 497 19.48 -16.43 6.13
CA ALA A 497 19.60 -15.78 4.83
C ALA A 497 19.16 -16.76 3.72
N ASP A 498 17.93 -16.59 3.23
CA ASP A 498 17.30 -17.45 2.22
C ASP A 498 17.30 -16.81 0.82
N GLU A 499 17.47 -15.49 0.72
CA GLU A 499 17.36 -14.78 -0.56
C GLU A 499 18.68 -14.63 -1.33
N THR A 500 18.59 -14.74 -2.66
CA THR A 500 19.73 -14.60 -3.58
C THR A 500 19.66 -13.35 -4.46
N ASN A 501 18.46 -12.84 -4.76
CA ASN A 501 18.27 -11.56 -5.45
C ASN A 501 18.77 -10.42 -4.55
N GLU A 502 19.48 -9.43 -5.10
CA GLU A 502 20.14 -8.38 -4.33
C GLU A 502 19.18 -7.52 -3.51
N VAL A 503 18.02 -7.16 -4.09
CA VAL A 503 16.99 -6.40 -3.38
C VAL A 503 16.48 -7.20 -2.20
N LEU A 504 16.01 -8.42 -2.48
CA LEU A 504 15.40 -9.28 -1.46
C LEU A 504 16.38 -9.64 -0.35
N LYS A 505 17.64 -9.97 -0.69
CA LYS A 505 18.70 -10.24 0.27
C LYS A 505 18.97 -9.06 1.21
N SER A 506 18.99 -7.83 0.67
CA SER A 506 19.26 -6.64 1.46
C SER A 506 18.09 -6.31 2.40
N THR A 507 16.86 -6.47 1.91
CA THR A 507 15.66 -6.27 2.72
C THR A 507 15.45 -7.38 3.75
N GLU A 508 15.77 -8.63 3.43
CA GLU A 508 15.71 -9.78 4.34
C GLU A 508 16.70 -9.60 5.49
N LEU A 509 17.98 -9.31 5.18
CA LEU A 509 18.99 -9.03 6.21
C LEU A 509 18.54 -7.92 7.17
N SER A 510 17.97 -6.85 6.60
CA SER A 510 17.41 -5.76 7.40
C SER A 510 16.25 -6.27 8.24
N PHE A 511 15.25 -6.94 7.66
CA PHE A 511 14.08 -7.47 8.37
C PHE A 511 14.45 -8.38 9.54
N GLU A 512 15.31 -9.36 9.28
CA GLU A 512 15.61 -10.49 10.17
C GLU A 512 16.66 -10.17 11.23
N THR A 513 17.40 -9.07 11.10
CA THR A 513 18.30 -8.61 12.16
C THR A 513 17.50 -7.99 13.30
N VAL A 514 17.67 -8.49 14.52
CA VAL A 514 17.12 -7.84 15.72
C VAL A 514 17.90 -6.56 16.00
N LYS A 515 17.24 -5.40 16.06
CA LYS A 515 17.87 -4.08 16.22
C LYS A 515 17.52 -3.46 17.57
N LEU A 516 18.56 -2.98 18.27
CA LEU A 516 18.50 -2.29 19.57
C LEU A 516 17.47 -2.92 20.51
N PRO A 517 17.62 -4.22 20.82
CA PRO A 517 16.62 -4.98 21.54
C PRO A 517 16.43 -4.47 22.96
N LYS A 518 15.18 -4.60 23.41
CA LYS A 518 14.79 -4.37 24.80
C LYS A 518 13.86 -5.49 25.24
N PHE A 519 14.05 -5.95 26.47
CA PHE A 519 13.34 -7.11 27.01
C PHE A 519 12.53 -6.73 28.23
N TYR A 520 11.29 -7.20 28.28
CA TYR A 520 10.37 -7.01 29.39
C TYR A 520 10.10 -8.35 30.06
N ILE A 521 10.52 -8.45 31.32
CA ILE A 521 10.50 -9.67 32.11
C ILE A 521 9.61 -9.45 33.33
N PRO A 522 8.36 -9.95 33.33
CA PRO A 522 7.54 -9.98 34.54
C PRO A 522 8.19 -10.93 35.56
N VAL A 523 8.54 -10.38 36.72
CA VAL A 523 9.18 -11.11 37.82
C VAL A 523 8.18 -11.37 38.93
N LYS A 524 8.45 -12.41 39.72
CA LYS A 524 7.65 -12.77 40.90
C LYS A 524 7.57 -11.60 41.88
N ALA A 525 6.41 -11.40 42.49
CA ALA A 525 6.21 -10.37 43.51
C ALA A 525 7.25 -10.49 44.65
N GLY A 526 7.97 -9.40 44.92
CA GLY A 526 9.01 -9.33 45.96
C GLY A 526 10.42 -9.68 45.49
N GLU A 527 10.60 -10.17 44.26
CA GLU A 527 11.91 -10.37 43.63
C GLU A 527 12.28 -9.16 42.77
N THR A 528 13.53 -8.68 42.89
CA THR A 528 14.07 -7.62 42.04
C THR A 528 15.27 -8.13 41.27
N LEU A 529 15.32 -7.85 39.97
CA LEU A 529 16.45 -8.18 39.12
C LEU A 529 17.27 -6.94 38.77
N THR A 530 18.59 -7.05 38.88
CA THR A 530 19.56 -6.03 38.45
C THR A 530 20.52 -6.61 37.42
N ALA A 531 21.35 -5.77 36.80
CA ALA A 531 22.44 -6.26 35.96
C ALA A 531 23.34 -7.23 36.75
N GLY A 532 23.53 -8.44 36.24
CA GLY A 532 24.44 -9.45 36.78
C GLY A 532 25.83 -9.38 36.16
N ASP A 533 25.93 -8.80 34.97
CA ASP A 533 27.17 -8.46 34.26
C ASP A 533 26.98 -7.18 33.41
N TYR A 534 28.05 -6.70 32.78
CA TYR A 534 27.98 -5.53 31.89
C TYR A 534 27.21 -5.82 30.58
N LYS A 535 26.99 -7.10 30.24
CA LYS A 535 26.31 -7.52 29.01
C LYS A 535 24.81 -7.28 29.09
N ALA A 536 24.23 -7.22 30.29
CA ALA A 536 22.83 -6.86 30.49
C ALA A 536 22.50 -5.38 30.19
N GLY A 537 23.52 -4.55 29.91
CA GLY A 537 23.30 -3.14 29.61
C GLY A 537 22.60 -2.40 30.75
N THR A 538 21.56 -1.65 30.41
CA THR A 538 20.77 -0.90 31.39
C THR A 538 19.59 -1.72 31.88
N VAL A 539 19.56 -2.06 33.17
CA VAL A 539 18.47 -2.81 33.80
C VAL A 539 17.66 -1.87 34.71
N THR A 540 16.35 -1.79 34.45
CA THR A 540 15.41 -0.92 35.18
C THR A 540 14.12 -1.68 35.52
N THR A 541 13.20 -1.04 36.22
CA THR A 541 11.85 -1.57 36.49
C THR A 541 10.80 -0.63 35.92
N SER A 542 9.86 -1.14 35.14
CA SER A 542 8.76 -0.35 34.57
C SER A 542 7.51 -1.21 34.36
N GLY A 543 6.34 -0.70 34.77
CA GLY A 543 5.06 -1.37 34.55
C GLY A 543 4.96 -2.79 35.12
N GLY A 544 5.63 -3.06 36.25
CA GLY A 544 5.70 -4.39 36.86
C GLY A 544 6.70 -5.36 36.20
N ASN A 545 7.48 -4.91 35.23
CA ASN A 545 8.51 -5.71 34.57
C ASN A 545 9.91 -5.25 34.96
N THR A 546 10.85 -6.18 35.04
CA THR A 546 12.28 -5.88 34.83
C THR A 546 12.47 -5.59 33.35
N VAL A 547 13.13 -4.48 33.05
CA VAL A 547 13.40 -4.01 31.70
C VAL A 547 14.90 -4.04 31.45
N VAL A 548 15.32 -4.84 30.48
CA VAL A 548 16.73 -4.93 30.04
C VAL A 548 16.86 -4.20 28.71
N ASP A 549 17.63 -3.12 28.69
CA ASP A 549 17.90 -2.31 27.50
C ASP A 549 19.37 -2.47 27.07
N LEU A 550 19.58 -3.05 25.90
CA LEU A 550 20.92 -3.32 25.36
C LEU A 550 21.49 -2.16 24.52
N ALA A 551 20.83 -1.01 24.43
CA ALA A 551 21.30 0.13 23.62
C ALA A 551 22.70 0.65 24.02
N SER A 552 23.13 0.44 25.28
CA SER A 552 24.46 0.81 25.76
C SER A 552 25.55 -0.22 25.46
N VAL A 553 25.19 -1.42 24.98
CA VAL A 553 26.13 -2.53 24.75
C VAL A 553 26.37 -2.71 23.26
N TYR A 554 27.51 -2.23 22.78
CA TYR A 554 27.83 -2.15 21.34
C TYR A 554 27.60 -3.48 20.59
N ASP A 555 28.16 -4.58 21.09
CA ASP A 555 28.05 -5.91 20.47
C ASP A 555 26.63 -6.51 20.50
N ALA A 556 25.69 -5.88 21.22
CA ALA A 556 24.32 -6.34 21.38
C ALA A 556 23.28 -5.41 20.74
N GLN A 557 23.74 -4.32 20.11
CA GLN A 557 22.86 -3.39 19.38
C GLN A 557 22.23 -4.04 18.16
N GLN A 558 22.83 -5.12 17.63
CA GLN A 558 22.28 -5.94 16.57
C GLN A 558 22.50 -7.42 16.90
N ILE A 559 21.48 -8.26 16.68
CA ILE A 559 21.61 -9.73 16.73
C ILE A 559 21.25 -10.24 15.33
N PRO A 560 22.24 -10.44 14.45
CA PRO A 560 22.02 -10.89 13.07
C PRO A 560 21.41 -12.30 12.99
N GLN A 561 20.98 -12.68 11.79
CA GLN A 561 20.52 -14.03 11.45
C GLN A 561 21.50 -15.10 11.97
N GLY A 562 20.98 -16.12 12.65
CA GLY A 562 21.77 -17.21 13.25
C GLY A 562 22.61 -16.84 14.48
N ALA A 563 22.65 -15.56 14.90
CA ALA A 563 23.47 -15.12 16.02
C ALA A 563 22.77 -15.33 17.37
N SER A 564 23.56 -15.37 18.44
CA SER A 564 23.05 -15.40 19.82
C SER A 564 23.76 -14.39 20.70
N TYR A 565 23.05 -13.89 21.72
CA TYR A 565 23.58 -12.98 22.71
C TYR A 565 23.19 -13.41 24.13
N THR A 566 24.18 -13.50 25.03
CA THR A 566 23.98 -13.97 26.41
C THR A 566 24.33 -12.86 27.41
N PHE A 567 23.44 -12.63 28.37
CA PHE A 567 23.65 -11.71 29.49
C PHE A 567 23.14 -12.31 30.81
N ARG A 568 23.58 -11.75 31.95
CA ARG A 568 23.17 -12.21 33.28
C ARG A 568 22.37 -11.14 34.02
N LEU A 569 21.32 -11.57 34.72
CA LEU A 569 20.56 -10.78 35.68
C LEU A 569 20.77 -11.34 37.08
N LYS A 570 21.11 -10.48 38.04
CA LYS A 570 21.24 -10.84 39.45
C LYS A 570 19.91 -10.67 40.17
N SER A 571 19.52 -11.65 40.97
CA SER A 571 18.31 -11.61 41.80
C SER A 571 18.62 -11.13 43.22
N SER A 572 17.66 -10.45 43.84
CA SER A 572 17.67 -10.14 45.27
C SER A 572 17.24 -11.31 46.16
N ALA A 573 16.69 -12.38 45.57
CA ALA A 573 16.29 -13.58 46.28
C ALA A 573 17.50 -14.41 46.76
N SER A 574 17.27 -15.29 47.74
CA SER A 574 18.28 -16.24 48.23
C SER A 574 18.48 -17.46 47.32
N SER A 575 17.51 -17.74 46.47
CA SER A 575 17.54 -18.78 45.44
C SER A 575 16.64 -18.36 44.27
N VAL A 576 16.91 -18.92 43.10
CA VAL A 576 16.20 -18.60 41.86
C VAL A 576 15.67 -19.89 41.24
N ASP A 577 14.51 -19.78 40.61
CA ASP A 577 13.86 -20.83 39.84
C ASP A 577 13.41 -20.22 38.52
N VAL A 578 13.71 -20.88 37.40
CA VAL A 578 13.31 -20.43 36.06
C VAL A 578 11.80 -20.26 35.96
N ALA A 579 11.01 -21.01 36.73
CA ALA A 579 9.56 -20.86 36.81
C ALA A 579 9.10 -19.46 37.30
N ASN A 580 9.98 -18.70 37.96
CA ASN A 580 9.69 -17.32 38.36
C ASN A 580 9.74 -16.33 37.17
N ILE A 581 10.37 -16.71 36.06
CA ILE A 581 10.29 -15.97 34.80
C ILE A 581 9.12 -16.53 33.99
N SER A 582 7.96 -15.88 34.12
CA SER A 582 6.74 -16.34 33.45
C SER A 582 6.77 -16.14 31.93
N LYS A 583 7.47 -15.09 31.46
CA LYS A 583 7.74 -14.82 30.06
C LYS A 583 8.87 -13.81 29.85
N ILE A 584 9.33 -13.67 28.62
CA ILE A 584 10.18 -12.56 28.16
C ILE A 584 9.57 -12.00 26.88
N ASP A 585 9.16 -10.73 26.90
CA ASP A 585 8.75 -10.01 25.69
C ASP A 585 9.95 -9.23 25.12
N LEU A 586 10.22 -9.38 23.82
CA LEU A 586 11.17 -8.59 23.05
C LEU A 586 10.45 -7.44 22.36
N THR A 587 11.08 -6.27 22.36
CA THR A 587 10.78 -5.12 21.48
C THR A 587 12.07 -4.63 20.82
N GLN A 588 11.94 -3.88 19.73
CA GLN A 588 13.07 -3.37 18.95
C GLN A 588 12.98 -1.87 18.73
N ARG A 589 14.10 -1.25 18.33
CA ARG A 589 14.17 0.15 17.88
C ARG A 589 15.08 0.28 16.66
N MET A 590 14.78 1.21 15.76
CA MET A 590 15.61 1.47 14.58
C MET A 590 16.89 2.23 14.96
N VAL A 591 16.73 3.28 15.78
CA VAL A 591 17.80 3.98 16.49
C VAL A 591 17.46 4.15 17.97
N LYS A 592 18.43 4.58 18.79
CA LYS A 592 18.28 4.62 20.25
C LYS A 592 17.10 5.49 20.71
N SER A 593 16.86 6.58 19.99
CA SER A 593 15.79 7.56 20.21
C SER A 593 14.44 7.17 19.58
N SER A 594 14.37 6.11 18.77
CA SER A 594 13.14 5.64 18.14
C SER A 594 12.13 5.11 19.15
N VAL A 595 10.86 5.16 18.76
CA VAL A 595 9.78 4.40 19.41
C VAL A 595 10.02 2.89 19.28
N GLU A 596 9.62 2.15 20.31
CA GLU A 596 9.70 0.69 20.31
C GLU A 596 8.66 0.08 19.37
N PHE A 597 9.05 -0.96 18.64
CA PHE A 597 8.16 -1.69 17.73
C PHE A 597 8.35 -3.21 17.81
N GLY A 598 7.48 -3.95 17.12
CA GLY A 598 7.63 -5.40 16.92
C GLY A 598 7.61 -6.21 18.22
N LYS A 599 6.72 -5.86 19.16
CA LYS A 599 6.61 -6.57 20.43
C LYS A 599 6.22 -8.04 20.21
N GLN A 600 7.04 -8.98 20.67
CA GLN A 600 6.79 -10.42 20.59
C GLN A 600 7.25 -11.16 21.86
N THR A 601 6.60 -12.25 22.24
CA THR A 601 7.03 -13.10 23.36
C THR A 601 8.02 -14.15 22.85
N ILE A 602 9.23 -14.21 23.45
CA ILE A 602 10.33 -15.08 23.00
C ILE A 602 10.71 -16.17 24.03
N PHE A 603 10.09 -16.14 25.21
CA PHE A 603 10.18 -17.19 26.23
C PHE A 603 8.90 -17.20 27.06
N GLY A 604 8.45 -18.38 27.48
CA GLY A 604 7.27 -18.56 28.31
C GLY A 604 5.94 -18.13 27.64
N GLY A 605 4.92 -17.85 28.45
CA GLY A 605 3.65 -17.30 27.98
C GLY A 605 2.69 -18.27 27.27
N GLY A 606 2.92 -19.60 27.34
CA GLY A 606 2.07 -20.60 26.68
C GLY A 606 2.21 -20.65 25.15
N THR A 607 3.11 -19.86 24.58
CA THR A 607 3.58 -19.97 23.19
C THR A 607 4.60 -21.09 23.09
N VAL A 608 4.41 -22.00 22.13
CA VAL A 608 5.34 -23.10 21.85
C VAL A 608 6.66 -22.52 21.35
N VAL A 609 7.67 -22.54 22.22
CA VAL A 609 9.05 -22.16 21.87
C VAL A 609 9.70 -23.36 21.15
N PRO A 610 10.33 -23.18 19.97
CA PRO A 610 11.10 -24.23 19.31
C PRO A 610 12.16 -24.82 20.24
N ASP A 611 12.06 -26.12 20.54
CA ASP A 611 13.13 -26.90 21.17
C ASP A 611 13.84 -27.67 20.04
N PRO A 612 15.05 -27.27 19.62
CA PRO A 612 15.75 -27.92 18.51
C PRO A 612 16.17 -29.36 18.79
N SER A 613 16.01 -29.85 20.03
CA SER A 613 16.19 -31.28 20.37
C SER A 613 14.92 -32.12 20.18
N ASP A 614 13.79 -31.47 19.90
CA ASP A 614 12.52 -32.15 19.68
C ASP A 614 12.40 -32.71 18.27
N THR A 615 12.26 -34.03 18.19
CA THR A 615 12.17 -34.80 16.94
C THR A 615 10.86 -35.59 16.83
N GLU A 616 9.99 -35.44 17.83
CA GLU A 616 8.71 -36.14 17.86
C GLU A 616 7.64 -35.29 17.19
N ALA A 617 6.85 -35.90 16.31
CA ALA A 617 5.78 -35.18 15.65
C ALA A 617 4.51 -35.15 16.51
N PRO A 618 3.70 -34.07 16.42
CA PRO A 618 2.38 -34.04 17.03
C PRO A 618 1.51 -35.22 16.60
N THR A 619 0.58 -35.60 17.47
CA THR A 619 -0.45 -36.59 17.14
C THR A 619 -1.31 -36.12 15.97
N VAL A 620 -1.80 -37.07 15.16
CA VAL A 620 -2.65 -36.78 13.99
C VAL A 620 -3.96 -36.11 14.43
N PRO A 621 -4.34 -34.95 13.85
CA PRO A 621 -5.63 -34.32 14.10
C PRO A 621 -6.79 -35.29 13.82
N LYS A 622 -7.74 -35.39 14.75
CA LYS A 622 -8.89 -36.31 14.66
C LYS A 622 -10.21 -35.56 14.50
N ALA A 623 -11.25 -36.28 14.11
CA ALA A 623 -12.62 -35.77 13.99
C ALA A 623 -12.72 -34.51 13.11
N LEU A 624 -12.00 -34.49 11.98
CA LEU A 624 -12.15 -33.44 10.97
C LEU A 624 -13.60 -33.44 10.47
N ALA A 625 -14.28 -32.33 10.66
CA ALA A 625 -15.67 -32.10 10.29
C ALA A 625 -15.81 -30.77 9.57
N SER A 626 -16.95 -30.58 8.88
CA SER A 626 -17.30 -29.32 8.23
C SER A 626 -18.64 -28.79 8.73
N SER A 627 -18.80 -27.48 8.66
CA SER A 627 -20.00 -26.72 9.00
C SER A 627 -20.05 -25.45 8.15
N ASN A 628 -21.16 -24.71 8.21
CA ASN A 628 -21.34 -23.42 7.51
C ASN A 628 -20.95 -23.48 6.02
N VAL A 629 -21.28 -24.57 5.35
CA VAL A 629 -20.99 -24.75 3.93
C VAL A 629 -21.94 -23.86 3.14
N THR A 630 -21.37 -22.95 2.35
CA THR A 630 -22.09 -22.08 1.41
C THR A 630 -21.77 -22.47 -0.02
N ASP A 631 -22.22 -21.69 -1.00
CA ASP A 631 -21.79 -21.83 -2.39
C ASP A 631 -20.33 -21.42 -2.61
N LYS A 632 -19.74 -20.66 -1.67
CA LYS A 632 -18.37 -20.11 -1.79
C LYS A 632 -17.46 -20.36 -0.59
N SER A 633 -17.90 -21.07 0.44
CA SER A 633 -17.09 -21.28 1.64
C SER A 633 -17.46 -22.56 2.39
N ALA A 634 -16.56 -23.04 3.23
CA ALA A 634 -16.82 -24.09 4.21
C ALA A 634 -15.97 -23.87 5.47
N THR A 635 -16.57 -24.01 6.65
CA THR A 635 -15.84 -23.98 7.92
C THR A 635 -15.46 -25.41 8.32
N LEU A 636 -14.20 -25.64 8.60
CA LEU A 636 -13.63 -26.89 9.06
C LEU A 636 -13.33 -26.81 10.56
N THR A 637 -13.52 -27.93 11.25
CA THR A 637 -13.20 -28.08 12.68
C THR A 637 -12.59 -29.45 12.94
N TRP A 638 -11.69 -29.57 13.90
CA TRP A 638 -11.10 -30.84 14.32
C TRP A 638 -10.85 -30.87 15.83
N THR A 639 -10.48 -32.05 16.35
CA THR A 639 -10.01 -32.19 17.73
C THR A 639 -8.53 -31.82 17.81
N ALA A 640 -8.17 -31.08 18.86
CA ALA A 640 -6.79 -30.67 19.10
C ALA A 640 -5.85 -31.88 19.19
N SER A 641 -4.71 -31.77 18.52
CA SER A 641 -3.58 -32.69 18.68
C SER A 641 -2.86 -32.43 20.00
N THR A 642 -2.24 -33.48 20.54
CA THR A 642 -1.24 -33.40 21.61
C THR A 642 0.15 -33.67 21.06
N ASP A 643 1.16 -33.22 21.78
CA ASP A 643 2.57 -33.35 21.46
C ASP A 643 3.39 -33.46 22.76
N ASN A 644 4.62 -33.97 22.69
CA ASN A 644 5.51 -34.12 23.85
C ASN A 644 6.00 -32.76 24.40
N LYS A 645 6.06 -31.70 23.57
CA LYS A 645 6.37 -30.33 23.96
C LYS A 645 5.14 -29.46 23.85
N ALA A 646 4.68 -29.19 22.63
CA ALA A 646 3.39 -28.58 22.33
C ALA A 646 3.13 -28.44 20.82
N VAL A 647 1.85 -28.37 20.47
CA VAL A 647 1.41 -28.15 19.09
C VAL A 647 1.45 -26.65 18.77
N ALA A 648 2.24 -26.25 17.78
CA ALA A 648 2.36 -24.87 17.35
C ALA A 648 1.22 -24.42 16.42
N GLY A 649 0.64 -25.34 15.66
CA GLY A 649 -0.53 -25.06 14.84
C GLY A 649 -0.93 -26.21 13.92
N TYR A 650 -1.77 -25.89 12.94
CA TYR A 650 -2.34 -26.82 11.99
C TYR A 650 -2.31 -26.25 10.58
N LYS A 651 -1.88 -27.08 9.63
CA LYS A 651 -1.97 -26.80 8.20
C LYS A 651 -3.17 -27.51 7.58
N VAL A 652 -3.98 -26.76 6.85
CA VAL A 652 -5.17 -27.26 6.16
C VAL A 652 -4.89 -27.41 4.68
N TYR A 653 -5.21 -28.57 4.12
CA TYR A 653 -5.01 -28.90 2.72
C TYR A 653 -6.35 -29.14 2.02
N ARG A 654 -6.55 -28.53 0.85
CA ARG A 654 -7.68 -28.76 -0.06
C ARG A 654 -7.17 -29.42 -1.33
N ASN A 655 -7.71 -30.59 -1.67
CA ASN A 655 -7.29 -31.40 -2.82
C ASN A 655 -5.76 -31.64 -2.86
N GLY A 656 -5.14 -31.76 -1.69
CA GLY A 656 -3.69 -31.93 -1.53
C GLY A 656 -2.87 -30.64 -1.51
N THR A 657 -3.45 -29.47 -1.77
CA THR A 657 -2.78 -28.16 -1.73
C THR A 657 -3.05 -27.44 -0.42
N GLU A 658 -2.02 -26.87 0.22
CA GLU A 658 -2.17 -26.06 1.44
C GLU A 658 -2.99 -24.80 1.15
N VAL A 659 -4.07 -24.59 1.93
CA VAL A 659 -4.99 -23.45 1.80
C VAL A 659 -4.98 -22.52 3.01
N GLY A 660 -4.36 -22.91 4.11
CA GLY A 660 -4.19 -22.04 5.27
C GLY A 660 -3.47 -22.72 6.44
N SER A 661 -3.04 -21.90 7.39
CA SER A 661 -2.47 -22.32 8.66
C SER A 661 -3.15 -21.59 9.81
N VAL A 662 -3.43 -22.29 10.91
CA VAL A 662 -4.10 -21.74 12.10
C VAL A 662 -3.50 -22.31 13.38
N SER A 663 -3.51 -21.55 14.47
CA SER A 663 -3.11 -22.04 15.80
C SER A 663 -4.25 -22.74 16.54
N GLY A 664 -5.51 -22.44 16.19
CA GLY A 664 -6.70 -23.06 16.75
C GLY A 664 -7.17 -24.30 15.98
N THR A 665 -8.30 -24.87 16.38
CA THR A 665 -8.87 -26.08 15.76
C THR A 665 -10.02 -25.81 14.79
N THR A 666 -10.03 -24.61 14.20
CA THR A 666 -11.02 -24.20 13.21
C THR A 666 -10.39 -23.38 12.09
N PHE A 667 -10.91 -23.55 10.88
CA PHE A 667 -10.48 -22.82 9.69
C PHE A 667 -11.66 -22.64 8.75
N THR A 668 -11.87 -21.43 8.22
CA THR A 668 -12.90 -21.21 7.18
C THR A 668 -12.24 -21.00 5.84
N ASP A 669 -12.47 -21.95 4.93
CA ASP A 669 -12.04 -21.84 3.55
C ASP A 669 -13.08 -21.05 2.75
N SER A 670 -12.63 -20.07 1.96
CA SER A 670 -13.50 -19.15 1.22
C SER A 670 -13.04 -18.99 -0.24
N GLY A 671 -13.90 -18.44 -1.09
CA GLY A 671 -13.64 -18.36 -2.54
C GLY A 671 -13.80 -19.68 -3.29
N LEU A 672 -14.58 -20.61 -2.75
CA LEU A 672 -14.89 -21.89 -3.39
C LEU A 672 -15.86 -21.71 -4.58
N THR A 673 -15.86 -22.68 -5.48
CA THR A 673 -16.81 -22.76 -6.59
C THR A 673 -18.07 -23.46 -6.10
N ALA A 674 -19.25 -22.97 -6.48
CA ALA A 674 -20.53 -23.60 -6.18
C ALA A 674 -20.60 -25.04 -6.73
N LYS A 675 -21.37 -25.90 -6.06
CA LYS A 675 -21.61 -27.30 -6.45
C LYS A 675 -20.32 -28.10 -6.74
N THR A 676 -19.25 -27.80 -6.02
CA THR A 676 -17.94 -28.41 -6.24
C THR A 676 -17.52 -29.19 -4.99
N ALA A 677 -17.11 -30.43 -5.19
CA ALA A 677 -16.58 -31.27 -4.13
C ALA A 677 -15.09 -30.95 -3.91
N TYR A 678 -14.73 -30.75 -2.65
CA TYR A 678 -13.37 -30.49 -2.19
C TYR A 678 -13.00 -31.48 -1.10
N THR A 679 -11.81 -32.06 -1.19
CA THR A 679 -11.29 -33.00 -0.20
C THR A 679 -10.32 -32.29 0.72
N TYR A 680 -10.59 -32.30 2.03
CA TYR A 680 -9.78 -31.65 3.05
C TYR A 680 -9.00 -32.64 3.92
N THR A 681 -7.78 -32.29 4.26
CA THR A 681 -7.00 -32.93 5.32
C THR A 681 -6.32 -31.88 6.18
N VAL A 682 -5.99 -32.23 7.42
CA VAL A 682 -5.30 -31.34 8.35
C VAL A 682 -4.07 -32.06 8.91
N LYS A 683 -2.95 -31.35 9.01
CA LYS A 683 -1.75 -31.80 9.72
C LYS A 683 -1.47 -30.87 10.88
N ALA A 684 -1.15 -31.41 12.05
CA ALA A 684 -0.59 -30.63 13.15
C ALA A 684 0.92 -30.45 12.93
N TYR A 685 1.47 -29.35 13.42
CA TYR A 685 2.91 -29.11 13.48
C TYR A 685 3.30 -28.52 14.82
N ASP A 686 4.53 -28.82 15.26
CA ASP A 686 5.14 -28.22 16.44
C ASP A 686 6.10 -27.08 16.05
N ALA A 687 6.72 -26.47 17.06
CA ALA A 687 7.65 -25.38 16.82
C ALA A 687 9.05 -25.84 16.35
N ALA A 688 9.38 -27.14 16.48
CA ALA A 688 10.62 -27.73 15.98
C ALA A 688 10.54 -28.09 14.48
N GLY A 689 9.35 -28.02 13.89
CA GLY A 689 9.11 -28.29 12.47
C GLY A 689 8.71 -29.74 12.18
N ASN A 690 8.37 -30.54 13.20
CA ASN A 690 7.84 -31.86 12.99
C ASN A 690 6.35 -31.77 12.61
N PHE A 691 5.93 -32.62 11.68
CA PHE A 691 4.56 -32.66 11.19
C PHE A 691 3.91 -34.01 11.49
N SER A 692 2.68 -33.97 11.97
CA SER A 692 1.87 -35.18 12.05
C SER A 692 1.61 -35.76 10.65
N ALA A 693 1.23 -37.03 10.58
CA ALA A 693 0.52 -37.54 9.41
C ALA A 693 -0.78 -36.73 9.19
N ALA A 694 -1.29 -36.75 7.96
CA ALA A 694 -2.55 -36.10 7.63
C ALA A 694 -3.73 -36.78 8.35
N SER A 695 -4.70 -35.99 8.79
CA SER A 695 -6.00 -36.51 9.24
C SER A 695 -6.65 -37.38 8.18
N SER A 696 -7.67 -38.15 8.58
CA SER A 696 -8.58 -38.75 7.60
C SER A 696 -9.17 -37.66 6.70
N ALA A 697 -9.26 -37.96 5.40
CA ALA A 697 -9.77 -37.02 4.41
C ALA A 697 -11.28 -36.79 4.60
N LEU A 698 -11.69 -35.53 4.55
CA LEU A 698 -13.09 -35.11 4.58
C LEU A 698 -13.49 -34.51 3.24
N THR A 699 -14.46 -35.09 2.56
CA THR A 699 -15.02 -34.46 1.34
C THR A 699 -16.17 -33.54 1.72
N VAL A 700 -16.09 -32.28 1.30
CA VAL A 700 -17.11 -31.24 1.48
C VAL A 700 -17.55 -30.76 0.11
N THR A 701 -18.86 -30.77 -0.17
CA THR A 701 -19.41 -30.23 -1.42
C THR A 701 -20.11 -28.92 -1.12
N THR A 702 -19.68 -27.85 -1.78
CA THR A 702 -20.32 -26.53 -1.67
C THR A 702 -21.76 -26.56 -2.18
N LEU A 703 -22.57 -25.65 -1.66
CA LEU A 703 -23.97 -25.51 -2.11
C LEU A 703 -24.03 -25.02 -3.55
N ASP A 704 -25.20 -25.17 -4.18
CA ASP A 704 -25.51 -24.50 -5.44
C ASP A 704 -25.44 -22.97 -5.24
N ALA A 705 -25.07 -22.24 -6.29
CA ALA A 705 -25.04 -20.78 -6.26
C ALA A 705 -26.42 -20.26 -5.84
N ALA A 706 -26.45 -19.34 -4.88
CA ALA A 706 -27.70 -18.78 -4.38
C ALA A 706 -28.49 -18.18 -5.56
N THR A 707 -29.68 -18.71 -5.84
CA THR A 707 -30.61 -18.10 -6.80
C THR A 707 -31.12 -16.81 -6.18
N PRO A 708 -30.99 -15.64 -6.83
CA PRO A 708 -31.62 -14.42 -6.33
C PRO A 708 -33.11 -14.67 -6.12
N PRO A 709 -33.74 -14.14 -5.05
CA PRO A 709 -35.17 -14.30 -4.86
C PRO A 709 -35.92 -13.76 -6.07
N ALA A 710 -36.95 -14.51 -6.51
CA ALA A 710 -37.76 -14.15 -7.66
C ALA A 710 -38.38 -12.76 -7.46
N THR A 711 -38.28 -11.91 -8.49
CA THR A 711 -38.86 -10.57 -8.45
C THR A 711 -40.39 -10.66 -8.31
N PRO A 712 -40.99 -10.11 -7.23
CA PRO A 712 -42.43 -10.22 -6.98
C PRO A 712 -43.25 -9.58 -8.10
N ALA A 713 -44.42 -10.12 -8.42
CA ALA A 713 -45.28 -9.51 -9.46
C ALA A 713 -45.70 -8.08 -9.07
N TRP A 714 -45.81 -7.19 -10.06
CA TRP A 714 -46.32 -5.85 -9.85
C TRP A 714 -47.80 -5.88 -9.45
N ASP A 715 -48.15 -5.09 -8.43
CA ASP A 715 -49.48 -4.95 -7.86
C ASP A 715 -49.81 -3.46 -7.79
N ALA A 716 -50.88 -3.06 -8.49
CA ALA A 716 -51.33 -1.68 -8.55
C ALA A 716 -51.67 -1.09 -7.16
N ALA A 717 -52.09 -1.93 -6.20
CA ALA A 717 -52.47 -1.48 -4.86
C ALA A 717 -51.27 -1.28 -3.93
N LYS A 718 -50.09 -1.81 -4.29
CA LYS A 718 -48.89 -1.76 -3.46
C LYS A 718 -48.06 -0.51 -3.73
N THR A 719 -47.57 0.12 -2.67
CA THR A 719 -46.56 1.18 -2.74
C THR A 719 -45.18 0.57 -2.91
N TYR A 720 -44.40 1.14 -3.82
CA TYR A 720 -43.02 0.77 -4.10
C TYR A 720 -42.10 1.97 -3.89
N ASN A 721 -40.95 1.75 -3.26
CA ASN A 721 -39.91 2.75 -3.05
C ASN A 721 -38.76 2.56 -4.05
N LYS A 722 -37.88 3.55 -4.17
CA LYS A 722 -36.69 3.48 -5.04
C LYS A 722 -35.89 2.19 -4.76
N GLY A 723 -35.64 1.41 -5.80
CA GLY A 723 -34.91 0.14 -5.73
C GLY A 723 -35.79 -1.09 -5.57
N ASP A 724 -37.08 -0.95 -5.27
CA ASP A 724 -38.01 -2.07 -5.26
C ASP A 724 -38.16 -2.63 -6.68
N ARG A 725 -38.06 -3.94 -6.82
CA ARG A 725 -38.17 -4.63 -8.11
C ARG A 725 -39.46 -5.41 -8.21
N VAL A 726 -40.08 -5.34 -9.39
CA VAL A 726 -41.29 -6.09 -9.72
C VAL A 726 -41.18 -6.82 -11.05
N SER A 727 -41.87 -7.95 -11.18
CA SER A 727 -42.10 -8.60 -12.47
C SER A 727 -43.44 -8.17 -13.05
N TYR A 728 -43.45 -7.77 -14.32
CA TYR A 728 -44.68 -7.43 -15.04
C TYR A 728 -44.54 -7.81 -16.52
N LYS A 729 -45.53 -8.54 -17.05
CA LYS A 729 -45.53 -9.04 -18.45
C LYS A 729 -44.24 -9.74 -18.87
N GLY A 730 -43.64 -10.53 -17.97
CA GLY A 730 -42.43 -11.31 -18.23
C GLY A 730 -41.12 -10.52 -18.21
N LYS A 731 -41.15 -9.23 -17.83
CA LYS A 731 -39.98 -8.36 -17.69
C LYS A 731 -39.81 -7.91 -16.24
N THR A 732 -38.59 -7.51 -15.89
CA THR A 732 -38.27 -6.99 -14.54
C THR A 732 -38.11 -5.48 -14.57
N TYR A 733 -38.82 -4.79 -13.68
CA TYR A 733 -38.76 -3.36 -13.52
C TYR A 733 -38.28 -2.98 -12.12
N GLU A 734 -37.54 -1.88 -12.00
CA GLU A 734 -37.11 -1.29 -10.73
C GLU A 734 -37.74 0.10 -10.57
N ALA A 735 -38.32 0.36 -9.41
CA ALA A 735 -38.87 1.66 -9.09
C ALA A 735 -37.73 2.67 -8.95
N GLN A 736 -37.78 3.77 -9.71
CA GLN A 736 -36.76 4.83 -9.69
C GLN A 736 -36.97 5.82 -8.53
N TRP A 737 -38.20 5.91 -8.05
CA TRP A 737 -38.67 6.69 -6.89
C TRP A 737 -39.97 6.08 -6.36
N TRP A 738 -40.56 6.71 -5.35
CA TRP A 738 -41.82 6.24 -4.77
C TRP A 738 -42.95 6.20 -5.81
N THR A 739 -43.70 5.10 -5.87
CA THR A 739 -44.82 4.92 -6.80
C THR A 739 -45.90 3.97 -6.27
N GLN A 740 -47.15 4.18 -6.67
CA GLN A 740 -48.28 3.29 -6.41
C GLN A 740 -49.26 3.39 -7.58
N GLY A 741 -49.75 2.26 -8.09
CA GLY A 741 -50.74 2.25 -9.18
C GLY A 741 -50.19 2.52 -10.59
N ASN A 742 -48.99 3.07 -10.76
CA ASN A 742 -48.38 3.22 -12.09
C ASN A 742 -47.95 1.87 -12.67
N GLU A 743 -48.45 1.51 -13.85
CA GLU A 743 -48.13 0.25 -14.54
C GLU A 743 -46.70 0.28 -15.13
N PRO A 744 -45.83 -0.72 -14.85
CA PRO A 744 -44.49 -0.78 -15.40
C PRO A 744 -44.47 -0.84 -16.93
N GLY A 745 -43.74 0.09 -17.56
CA GLY A 745 -43.59 0.18 -19.01
C GLY A 745 -44.72 0.89 -19.76
N ALA A 746 -45.71 1.46 -19.07
CA ALA A 746 -46.78 2.24 -19.69
C ALA A 746 -46.32 3.65 -20.12
N GLU A 747 -45.30 4.21 -19.45
CA GLU A 747 -44.79 5.56 -19.67
C GLU A 747 -43.29 5.51 -20.02
N GLN A 748 -42.87 6.23 -21.07
CA GLN A 748 -41.46 6.28 -21.50
C GLN A 748 -40.52 6.87 -20.43
N TRP A 749 -41.06 7.73 -19.56
CA TRP A 749 -40.34 8.42 -18.48
C TRP A 749 -41.03 8.22 -17.12
N GLY A 750 -41.74 7.11 -16.96
CA GLY A 750 -42.50 6.79 -15.74
C GLY A 750 -41.61 6.33 -14.57
N PRO A 751 -42.22 5.95 -13.43
CA PRO A 751 -41.50 5.58 -12.21
C PRO A 751 -40.76 4.23 -12.28
N TRP A 752 -40.87 3.49 -13.39
CA TRP A 752 -40.35 2.13 -13.54
C TRP A 752 -39.26 2.06 -14.61
N LEU A 753 -38.05 1.69 -14.21
CA LEU A 753 -36.93 1.40 -15.10
C LEU A 753 -36.95 -0.08 -15.49
N LEU A 754 -36.95 -0.40 -16.79
CA LEU A 754 -36.76 -1.77 -17.26
C LEU A 754 -35.32 -2.21 -16.99
N ILE A 755 -35.15 -3.30 -16.25
CA ILE A 755 -33.83 -3.82 -15.86
C ILE A 755 -33.41 -5.01 -16.71
N ASN A 756 -34.37 -5.84 -17.16
CA ASN A 756 -34.18 -6.95 -18.10
C ASN A 756 -35.52 -7.37 -18.74
#